data_AF-A0A841TZT2-F1
#
_entry.id   AF-A0A841TZT2-F1
#
_cell.length_a   1.000
_cell.length_b   1.000
_cell.length_c   1.000
_cell.angle_alpha   90.00
_cell.angle_beta   90.00
_cell.angle_gamma   90.00
#
_symmetry.space_group_name_H-M   'P 1'
#
loop_
_entity.id
_entity.type
_entity.pdbx_description
1 polymer ?
#
loop_
_entity_poly.entity_id
_entity_poly.type
_entity_poly.pdbx_seq_one_letter_code
_entity_poly.pdbx_strand_id
1 'polypeptide(L)'
;MRRAARWRRPLLLAMAAAVALLLPASALSAAGASRAPVADRLEEIDSYVRDQMDKGNIPGLAIAVVEGGDTVVSRGYGWADRAEKRRVTDRTLFELGSTSKAFTALAVLRLEAEGRLDLNVPASRYLPWLSFRYKGEEADVTLSQLLHHTSGIPFRTIGDIPAARDEGALERTVRGLSGTELDFAPGEKYLYATINYDVLGLVVQTVSGQSYESYVRERVLAPLGLADTYLYEAPAGADKAQGYKLGLLGARAYDAPAYRGNVPAGYVISNAADMARWLKLQLGVSPGAGEGDGAGSGSGAEAGDGEGAGSGSEAVSGSGSGSETVSGAGLDPALIGKSHEPDRTVKPSPDGSSYAAGWSVYQSGEGEWSHGGNNPNFSSYFVFRPSEGIGVAVLANLNSAYVQAIGQGVLNLILGKELPDPAKDMYKSMDSAASAVLIVAAPVLLLTLWLLGTAVVQLARGERRFAGRPGRAAAAFAALAAVLGGFGYCLYRIPDVLYYGLNWRFLLVWTPATLPAAALAVFAAALLFGLYFALTQLAPKPAERSLFSLIVLSLASGFGNALIIFVVNEALNRGDDADFPSGLLLYLLAGIAVYVVGQKLVRTRLIRMANDMVYQKRTELTRRILNASYRRVEQIEQGKIQTALNNDTETISDFSNIVITGATSLVTLVCCFVYMGTISVYGLLVSMFVIVAAAGLHFLFGRQANRLWEQTRDIQNVFFAFIHHMTSGFKELSLSGRKREAFREDMFLSSLAYRDKRIKGDMKFANVNVIGELMFSLVVGVIAFLFPVLFPAMKEASIRTYVFVLLYMTGPIHGILGTIPNLIRVRISWKRIDALAEELDSVRGEGDGGEEAGPGEPFRTLELRGVVYRHRTGEAVEAGESFAVGPIDLSFRAGEITFITGGNGSGKSTLARLATGLYAPEEGEVRVNGVPQTPERLGRHFSAVFSDYHLFEKLYGIETDGRDEEIDKYMFLLHLADKVRIRDGSLSTLALSTGQRKRLALLISYLEDRPVYLFDEWAADQDPEFRRFFYDSLLPELKERGKCVIAITHDDRYFGLADRIVKLETGRVAFAGDAGGLPRHGMDEAG
;
A
#
# COMPACT_ATOMS: atom_id res chain seq x y z
N MET A 1 44.81 -4.11 23.39
CA MET A 1 44.00 -5.13 24.12
C MET A 1 43.74 -4.61 25.53
N ARG A 2 42.56 -4.87 26.11
CA ARG A 2 42.01 -4.33 27.39
C ARG A 2 41.40 -2.92 27.35
N ARG A 3 40.26 -2.73 26.66
CA ARG A 3 39.22 -1.71 26.98
C ARG A 3 37.95 -1.83 26.11
N ALA A 4 37.51 -3.06 25.79
CA ALA A 4 36.35 -3.30 24.91
C ALA A 4 35.36 -4.35 25.47
N ALA A 5 35.10 -4.34 26.78
CA ALA A 5 34.28 -5.37 27.43
C ALA A 5 33.32 -4.84 28.49
N ARG A 6 32.59 -3.74 28.23
CA ARG A 6 31.59 -3.20 29.18
C ARG A 6 30.18 -2.91 28.64
N TRP A 7 29.89 -3.20 27.37
CA TRP A 7 28.58 -2.86 26.77
C TRP A 7 27.81 -4.04 26.15
N ARG A 8 28.20 -5.30 26.43
CA ARG A 8 27.50 -6.49 25.90
C ARG A 8 26.56 -7.20 26.87
N ARG A 9 26.44 -6.75 28.12
CA ARG A 9 25.65 -7.44 29.15
C ARG A 9 24.18 -6.99 29.33
N PRO A 10 23.73 -5.74 29.04
CA PRO A 10 22.33 -5.40 29.33
C PRO A 10 21.34 -5.83 28.23
N LEU A 11 21.78 -6.02 26.98
CA LEU A 11 20.88 -6.38 25.86
C LEU A 11 20.57 -7.89 25.78
N LEU A 12 21.53 -8.76 26.13
CA LEU A 12 21.33 -10.21 26.19
C LEU A 12 20.58 -10.64 27.47
N LEU A 13 20.72 -9.90 28.57
CA LEU A 13 19.95 -10.12 29.80
C LEU A 13 18.50 -9.62 29.69
N ALA A 14 18.24 -8.56 28.90
CA ALA A 14 16.88 -8.08 28.65
C ALA A 14 16.05 -9.04 27.76
N MET A 15 16.69 -9.72 26.79
CA MET A 15 16.01 -10.76 25.99
C MET A 15 15.81 -12.07 26.76
N ALA A 16 16.71 -12.43 27.68
CA ALA A 16 16.55 -13.62 28.52
C ALA A 16 15.52 -13.43 29.66
N ALA A 17 15.40 -12.21 30.20
CA ALA A 17 14.44 -11.90 31.26
C ALA A 17 12.98 -11.83 30.77
N ALA A 18 12.76 -11.56 29.47
CA ALA A 18 11.41 -11.58 28.88
C ALA A 18 10.89 -12.99 28.59
N VAL A 19 11.78 -13.99 28.46
CA VAL A 19 11.41 -15.39 28.18
C VAL A 19 11.19 -16.20 29.46
N ALA A 20 11.74 -15.75 30.61
CA ALA A 20 11.62 -16.46 31.89
C ALA A 20 10.36 -16.09 32.71
N LEU A 21 9.54 -15.13 32.27
CA LEU A 21 8.36 -14.63 33.00
C LEU A 21 7.01 -15.09 32.42
N LEU A 22 7.02 -16.06 31.49
CA LEU A 22 5.82 -16.65 30.88
C LEU A 22 5.84 -18.19 30.97
N LEU A 23 6.13 -18.71 32.16
CA LEU A 23 5.74 -20.08 32.50
C LEU A 23 4.29 -20.04 32.99
N PRO A 24 3.32 -20.67 32.32
CA PRO A 24 2.03 -20.91 32.94
C PRO A 24 2.23 -21.97 34.02
N ALA A 25 2.20 -21.56 35.28
CA ALA A 25 1.93 -22.45 36.39
C ALA A 25 0.42 -22.76 36.36
N SER A 26 0.04 -23.79 35.62
CA SER A 26 -1.33 -24.30 35.61
C SER A 26 -1.32 -25.81 35.35
N ALA A 27 -0.78 -26.54 36.32
CA ALA A 27 -1.08 -27.96 36.48
C ALA A 27 -1.32 -28.17 37.97
N LEU A 28 -2.58 -28.13 38.38
CA LEU A 28 -3.16 -28.93 39.47
C LEU A 28 -4.64 -28.55 39.60
N SER A 29 -5.53 -29.43 39.15
CA SER A 29 -6.76 -29.86 39.84
C SER A 29 -7.77 -30.35 38.80
N ALA A 30 -7.65 -31.60 38.39
CA ALA A 30 -8.80 -32.37 37.92
C ALA A 30 -9.26 -33.22 39.11
N ALA A 31 -9.86 -32.56 40.10
CA ALA A 31 -10.71 -33.23 41.07
C ALA A 31 -12.06 -33.47 40.38
N GLY A 32 -12.52 -34.71 40.37
CA GLY A 32 -13.78 -35.10 39.74
C GLY A 32 -14.94 -34.24 40.23
N ALA A 33 -15.39 -33.32 39.37
CA ALA A 33 -16.62 -32.59 39.59
C ALA A 33 -17.77 -33.59 39.42
N SER A 34 -18.54 -33.76 40.49
CA SER A 34 -19.84 -34.42 40.42
C SER A 34 -20.69 -33.72 39.34
N ARG A 35 -21.31 -34.51 38.46
CA ARG A 35 -22.22 -34.05 37.40
C ARG A 35 -23.41 -33.34 38.05
N ALA A 36 -23.38 -32.02 38.08
CA ALA A 36 -24.55 -31.22 38.45
C ALA A 36 -25.62 -31.37 37.35
N PRO A 37 -26.90 -31.61 37.68
CA PRO A 37 -28.01 -31.67 36.72
C PRO A 37 -28.05 -30.45 35.80
N VAL A 38 -28.49 -30.62 34.55
CA VAL A 38 -28.62 -29.51 33.57
C VAL A 38 -29.45 -28.35 34.11
N ALA A 39 -30.46 -28.64 34.94
CA ALA A 39 -31.31 -27.65 35.60
C ALA A 39 -30.50 -26.63 36.45
N ASP A 40 -29.39 -27.04 37.06
CA ASP A 40 -28.56 -26.19 37.91
C ASP A 40 -27.60 -25.28 37.09
N ARG A 41 -27.49 -25.51 35.78
CA ARG A 41 -26.64 -24.73 34.84
C ARG A 41 -27.43 -23.90 33.82
N LEU A 42 -28.74 -23.80 33.97
CA LEU A 42 -29.63 -23.09 33.04
C LEU A 42 -29.20 -21.63 32.79
N GLU A 43 -28.80 -20.89 33.82
CA GLU A 43 -28.34 -19.50 33.66
C GLU A 43 -27.01 -19.39 32.90
N GLU A 44 -26.10 -20.35 33.11
CA GLU A 44 -24.82 -20.42 32.39
C GLU A 44 -25.05 -20.71 30.90
N ILE A 45 -25.95 -21.66 30.61
CA ILE A 45 -26.39 -21.98 29.24
C ILE A 45 -27.05 -20.77 28.57
N ASP A 46 -28.01 -20.12 29.24
CA ASP A 46 -28.71 -18.94 28.71
C ASP A 46 -27.73 -17.81 28.36
N SER A 47 -26.78 -17.54 29.26
CA SER A 47 -25.76 -16.50 29.10
C SER A 47 -24.84 -16.82 27.91
N TYR A 48 -24.36 -18.06 27.83
CA TYR A 48 -23.52 -18.52 26.73
C TYR A 48 -24.23 -18.43 25.37
N VAL A 49 -25.49 -18.90 25.29
CA VAL A 49 -26.29 -18.83 24.06
C VAL A 49 -26.46 -17.39 23.59
N ARG A 50 -26.81 -16.46 24.50
CA ARG A 50 -26.99 -15.04 24.14
C ARG A 50 -25.69 -14.39 23.66
N ASP A 51 -24.57 -14.64 24.34
CA ASP A 51 -23.25 -14.13 23.93
C ASP A 51 -22.86 -14.64 22.52
N GLN A 52 -23.09 -15.91 22.23
CA GLN A 52 -22.82 -16.47 20.91
C GLN A 52 -23.80 -15.95 19.85
N MET A 53 -25.07 -15.72 20.17
CA MET A 53 -26.03 -15.10 19.26
C MET A 53 -25.63 -13.67 18.89
N ASP A 54 -25.20 -12.87 19.86
CA ASP A 54 -24.74 -11.50 19.64
C ASP A 54 -23.47 -11.50 18.79
N LYS A 55 -22.52 -12.38 19.07
CA LYS A 55 -21.31 -12.56 18.24
C LYS A 55 -21.67 -13.05 16.83
N GLY A 56 -22.66 -13.91 16.66
CA GLY A 56 -23.11 -14.41 15.36
C GLY A 56 -24.04 -13.47 14.59
N ASN A 57 -24.51 -12.38 15.20
CA ASN A 57 -25.65 -11.57 14.72
C ASN A 57 -26.92 -12.41 14.46
N ILE A 58 -27.12 -13.51 15.20
CA ILE A 58 -28.24 -14.44 15.01
C ILE A 58 -29.53 -13.77 15.52
N PRO A 59 -30.55 -13.54 14.66
CA PRO A 59 -31.78 -12.87 15.07
C PRO A 59 -32.64 -13.66 16.03
N GLY A 60 -32.81 -14.96 15.78
CA GLY A 60 -33.64 -15.87 16.56
C GLY A 60 -33.11 -17.29 16.52
N LEU A 61 -33.24 -17.99 17.64
CA LEU A 61 -32.71 -19.33 17.85
C LEU A 61 -33.59 -20.10 18.82
N ALA A 62 -33.80 -21.40 18.58
CA ALA A 62 -34.43 -22.31 19.51
C ALA A 62 -33.45 -23.44 19.89
N ILE A 63 -33.53 -23.92 21.13
CA ILE A 63 -32.72 -25.01 21.63
C ILE A 63 -33.59 -26.07 22.29
N ALA A 64 -33.23 -27.34 22.07
CA ALA A 64 -33.70 -28.48 22.83
C ALA A 64 -32.51 -29.23 23.43
N VAL A 65 -32.58 -29.58 24.72
CA VAL A 65 -31.60 -30.41 25.41
C VAL A 65 -32.34 -31.58 26.05
N VAL A 66 -31.84 -32.78 25.79
CA VAL A 66 -32.33 -34.04 26.34
C VAL A 66 -31.26 -34.63 27.24
N GLU A 67 -31.63 -35.04 28.44
CA GLU A 67 -30.75 -35.73 29.39
C GLU A 67 -31.54 -36.86 30.06
N GLY A 68 -31.00 -38.09 30.03
CA GLY A 68 -31.62 -39.24 30.73
C GLY A 68 -33.00 -39.65 30.19
N GLY A 69 -33.34 -39.23 28.96
CA GLY A 69 -34.65 -39.45 28.35
C GLY A 69 -35.68 -38.34 28.60
N ASP A 70 -35.34 -37.34 29.41
CA ASP A 70 -36.18 -36.17 29.68
C ASP A 70 -35.73 -34.96 28.87
N THR A 71 -36.69 -34.11 28.50
CA THR A 71 -36.38 -32.82 27.87
C THR A 71 -36.11 -31.81 28.98
N VAL A 72 -34.84 -31.55 29.26
CA VAL A 72 -34.40 -30.68 30.37
C VAL A 72 -34.34 -29.20 29.98
N VAL A 73 -34.19 -28.89 28.68
CA VAL A 73 -34.29 -27.52 28.15
C VAL A 73 -35.08 -27.54 26.85
N SER A 74 -36.09 -26.67 26.73
CA SER A 74 -36.81 -26.37 25.49
C SER A 74 -37.12 -24.87 25.48
N ARG A 75 -36.33 -24.08 24.73
CA ARG A 75 -36.38 -22.61 24.82
C ARG A 75 -36.17 -21.91 23.49
N GLY A 76 -36.83 -20.77 23.33
CA GLY A 76 -36.63 -19.81 22.24
C GLY A 76 -35.92 -18.54 22.70
N TYR A 77 -35.04 -18.01 21.85
CA TYR A 77 -34.25 -16.80 22.05
C TYR A 77 -34.43 -15.84 20.87
N GLY A 78 -34.38 -14.54 21.14
CA GLY A 78 -34.38 -13.52 20.10
C GLY A 78 -35.74 -13.32 19.42
N TRP A 79 -35.74 -13.22 18.09
CA TRP A 79 -36.90 -12.87 17.27
C TRP A 79 -37.11 -13.89 16.16
N ALA A 80 -38.31 -14.47 16.09
CA ALA A 80 -38.76 -15.24 14.95
C ALA A 80 -38.96 -14.30 13.74
N ASP A 81 -39.45 -13.09 14.00
CA ASP A 81 -39.54 -11.98 13.05
C ASP A 81 -39.28 -10.63 13.75
N ARG A 82 -38.28 -9.86 13.29
CA ARG A 82 -37.92 -8.55 13.82
C ARG A 82 -38.88 -7.45 13.39
N ALA A 83 -39.44 -7.53 12.19
CA ALA A 83 -40.38 -6.54 11.66
C ALA A 83 -41.73 -6.65 12.37
N GLU A 84 -42.21 -7.86 12.57
CA GLU A 84 -43.45 -8.15 13.31
C GLU A 84 -43.26 -8.16 14.83
N LYS A 85 -42.02 -8.05 15.32
CA LYS A 85 -41.65 -8.18 16.74
C LYS A 85 -42.17 -9.48 17.37
N ARG A 86 -42.13 -10.58 16.61
CA ARG A 86 -42.52 -11.91 17.04
C ARG A 86 -41.34 -12.64 17.67
N ARG A 87 -41.51 -13.16 18.89
CA ARG A 87 -40.47 -13.88 19.64
C ARG A 87 -40.39 -15.34 19.18
N VAL A 88 -39.19 -15.91 19.25
CA VAL A 88 -39.02 -17.36 19.07
C VAL A 88 -39.59 -18.08 20.28
N THR A 89 -40.34 -19.14 20.03
CA THR A 89 -40.78 -20.14 21.02
C THR A 89 -40.14 -21.49 20.68
N ASP A 90 -40.30 -22.48 21.55
CA ASP A 90 -39.89 -23.85 21.26
C ASP A 90 -40.75 -24.55 20.19
N ARG A 91 -41.91 -23.98 19.84
CA ARG A 91 -42.80 -24.43 18.77
C ARG A 91 -42.61 -23.67 17.45
N THR A 92 -41.82 -22.61 17.45
CA THR A 92 -41.49 -21.86 16.23
C THR A 92 -40.74 -22.76 15.25
N LEU A 93 -41.18 -22.77 13.99
CA LEU A 93 -40.64 -23.65 12.96
C LEU A 93 -39.41 -23.03 12.26
N PHE A 94 -38.40 -23.86 12.06
CA PHE A 94 -37.15 -23.54 11.37
C PHE A 94 -36.88 -24.56 10.28
N GLU A 95 -36.17 -24.16 9.22
CA GLU A 95 -35.62 -25.13 8.29
C GLU A 95 -34.38 -25.79 8.90
N LEU A 96 -34.33 -27.12 8.83
CA LEU A 96 -33.27 -27.91 9.45
C LEU A 96 -31.99 -27.90 8.61
N GLY A 97 -32.03 -27.65 7.32
CA GLY A 97 -30.85 -27.82 6.47
C GLY A 97 -30.43 -29.30 6.42
N SER A 98 -29.12 -29.55 6.25
CA SER A 98 -28.59 -30.91 6.05
C SER A 98 -28.89 -31.96 7.11
N THR A 99 -29.34 -31.60 8.31
CA THR A 99 -29.79 -32.58 9.33
C THR A 99 -31.08 -33.30 8.88
N SER A 100 -31.75 -32.79 7.85
CA SER A 100 -32.80 -33.47 7.08
C SER A 100 -32.40 -34.88 6.58
N LYS A 101 -31.11 -35.08 6.31
CA LYS A 101 -30.57 -36.34 5.76
C LYS A 101 -30.85 -37.54 6.65
N ALA A 102 -30.86 -37.37 7.97
CA ALA A 102 -31.14 -38.46 8.90
C ALA A 102 -32.56 -39.04 8.71
N PHE A 103 -33.55 -38.21 8.34
CA PHE A 103 -34.90 -38.68 8.02
C PHE A 103 -34.95 -39.48 6.71
N THR A 104 -34.23 -39.02 5.69
CA THR A 104 -34.09 -39.73 4.40
C THR A 104 -33.35 -41.05 4.57
N ALA A 105 -32.26 -41.05 5.32
CA ALA A 105 -31.52 -42.25 5.68
C ALA A 105 -32.43 -43.29 6.35
N LEU A 106 -33.26 -42.87 7.31
CA LEU A 106 -34.19 -43.76 7.98
C LEU A 106 -35.26 -44.32 7.02
N ALA A 107 -35.72 -43.51 6.05
CA ALA A 107 -36.63 -43.97 5.00
C ALA A 107 -35.99 -45.06 4.10
N VAL A 108 -34.71 -44.90 3.76
CA VAL A 108 -33.93 -45.88 2.97
C VAL A 108 -33.73 -47.17 3.76
N LEU A 109 -33.25 -47.07 5.01
CA LEU A 109 -33.00 -48.23 5.89
C LEU A 109 -34.30 -49.01 6.17
N ARG A 110 -35.43 -48.31 6.27
CA ARG A 110 -36.74 -48.94 6.40
C ARG A 110 -37.11 -49.77 5.18
N LEU A 111 -36.99 -49.21 3.97
CA LEU A 111 -37.26 -49.95 2.73
C LEU A 111 -36.31 -51.14 2.55
N GLU A 112 -35.07 -51.03 3.02
CA GLU A 112 -34.12 -52.14 3.03
C GLU A 112 -34.56 -53.26 3.96
N ALA A 113 -34.98 -52.92 5.19
CA ALA A 113 -35.50 -53.90 6.16
C ALA A 113 -36.81 -54.55 5.70
N GLU A 114 -37.63 -53.83 4.92
CA GLU A 114 -38.81 -54.36 4.24
C GLU A 114 -38.46 -55.26 3.01
N GLY A 115 -37.17 -55.41 2.67
CA GLY A 115 -36.70 -56.19 1.53
C GLY A 115 -37.00 -55.56 0.16
N ARG A 116 -37.36 -54.28 0.13
CA ARG A 116 -37.77 -53.54 -1.08
C ARG A 116 -36.60 -52.86 -1.80
N LEU A 117 -35.50 -52.59 -1.09
CA LEU A 117 -34.24 -52.14 -1.67
C LEU A 117 -33.04 -52.87 -1.06
N ASP A 118 -31.89 -52.81 -1.74
CA ASP A 118 -30.60 -53.35 -1.30
C ASP A 118 -29.56 -52.23 -1.32
N LEU A 119 -28.81 -52.03 -0.23
CA LEU A 119 -27.80 -50.97 -0.15
C LEU A 119 -26.55 -51.25 -1.01
N ASN A 120 -26.28 -52.52 -1.30
CA ASN A 120 -25.02 -52.94 -1.95
C ASN A 120 -25.10 -52.97 -3.47
N VAL A 121 -26.26 -52.62 -4.05
CA VAL A 121 -26.46 -52.59 -5.50
C VAL A 121 -26.38 -51.15 -6.05
N PRO A 122 -25.99 -50.98 -7.33
CA PRO A 122 -25.92 -49.66 -7.96
C PRO A 122 -27.28 -48.93 -7.96
N ALA A 123 -27.26 -47.61 -7.80
CA ALA A 123 -28.44 -46.77 -7.89
C ALA A 123 -29.15 -46.89 -9.26
N SER A 124 -28.38 -47.18 -10.31
CA SER A 124 -28.88 -47.43 -11.67
C SER A 124 -29.86 -48.61 -11.75
N ARG A 125 -29.83 -49.56 -10.80
CA ARG A 125 -30.83 -50.65 -10.71
C ARG A 125 -32.25 -50.12 -10.48
N TYR A 126 -32.39 -49.06 -9.71
CA TYR A 126 -33.68 -48.42 -9.40
C TYR A 126 -33.96 -47.26 -10.34
N LEU A 127 -32.92 -46.61 -10.87
CA LEU A 127 -33.00 -45.49 -11.79
C LEU A 127 -32.19 -45.83 -13.08
N PRO A 128 -32.73 -46.61 -14.03
CA PRO A 128 -31.96 -47.16 -15.16
C PRO A 128 -31.29 -46.14 -16.09
N TRP A 129 -31.74 -44.90 -16.06
CA TRP A 129 -31.18 -43.80 -16.84
C TRP A 129 -30.05 -43.06 -16.12
N LEU A 130 -29.80 -43.33 -14.83
CA LEU A 130 -28.76 -42.66 -14.05
C LEU A 130 -27.42 -43.37 -14.26
N SER A 131 -26.46 -42.65 -14.83
CA SER A 131 -25.09 -43.12 -15.04
C SER A 131 -24.06 -42.12 -14.51
N PHE A 132 -22.90 -42.63 -14.10
CA PHE A 132 -21.74 -41.83 -13.68
C PHE A 132 -20.51 -42.25 -14.47
N ARG A 133 -19.50 -41.37 -14.55
CA ARG A 133 -18.24 -41.65 -15.23
C ARG A 133 -17.05 -41.44 -14.31
N TYR A 134 -16.02 -42.25 -14.43
CA TYR A 134 -14.73 -42.02 -13.78
C TYR A 134 -13.60 -42.36 -14.75
N LYS A 135 -12.72 -41.39 -14.98
CA LYS A 135 -11.65 -41.45 -16.00
C LYS A 135 -12.21 -41.76 -17.39
N GLY A 136 -13.40 -41.25 -17.69
CA GLY A 136 -14.09 -41.43 -18.97
C GLY A 136 -14.79 -42.78 -19.17
N GLU A 137 -14.72 -43.70 -18.21
CA GLU A 137 -15.42 -44.99 -18.22
C GLU A 137 -16.68 -44.95 -17.34
N GLU A 138 -17.68 -45.82 -17.61
CA GLU A 138 -18.86 -45.91 -16.75
C GLU A 138 -18.50 -46.43 -15.36
N ALA A 139 -19.06 -45.79 -14.33
CA ALA A 139 -18.81 -46.13 -12.94
C ALA A 139 -20.14 -46.42 -12.21
N ASP A 140 -20.19 -47.55 -11.52
CA ASP A 140 -21.33 -47.94 -10.69
C ASP A 140 -21.19 -47.34 -9.29
N VAL A 141 -22.23 -46.60 -8.87
CA VAL A 141 -22.34 -46.02 -7.53
C VAL A 141 -23.45 -46.73 -6.76
N THR A 142 -23.13 -47.37 -5.65
CA THR A 142 -24.10 -48.11 -4.81
C THR A 142 -24.90 -47.18 -3.89
N LEU A 143 -26.07 -47.64 -3.44
CA LEU A 143 -26.87 -46.87 -2.47
C LEU A 143 -26.11 -46.67 -1.14
N SER A 144 -25.30 -47.65 -0.71
CA SER A 144 -24.43 -47.55 0.46
C SER A 144 -23.39 -46.43 0.30
N GLN A 145 -22.76 -46.32 -0.88
CA GLN A 145 -21.80 -45.25 -1.17
C GLN A 145 -22.46 -43.86 -1.19
N LEU A 146 -23.71 -43.77 -1.66
CA LEU A 146 -24.48 -42.53 -1.57
C LEU A 146 -24.76 -42.17 -0.09
N LEU A 147 -25.23 -43.14 0.69
CA LEU A 147 -25.60 -42.99 2.11
C LEU A 147 -24.42 -42.48 2.96
N HIS A 148 -23.22 -43.02 2.71
CA HIS A 148 -22.00 -42.74 3.47
C HIS A 148 -21.08 -41.66 2.88
N HIS A 149 -21.51 -40.98 1.80
CA HIS A 149 -20.69 -39.98 1.10
C HIS A 149 -19.34 -40.50 0.59
N THR A 150 -19.34 -41.74 0.06
CA THR A 150 -18.19 -42.36 -0.62
C THR A 150 -18.43 -42.59 -2.11
N SER A 151 -19.38 -41.85 -2.71
CA SER A 151 -19.81 -42.01 -4.10
C SER A 151 -18.84 -41.44 -5.14
N GLY A 152 -17.93 -40.53 -4.75
CA GLY A 152 -17.08 -39.78 -5.69
C GLY A 152 -17.80 -38.63 -6.42
N ILE A 153 -19.09 -38.40 -6.15
CA ILE A 153 -19.84 -37.32 -6.79
C ILE A 153 -19.26 -35.97 -6.33
N PRO A 154 -18.91 -35.05 -7.26
CA PRO A 154 -18.27 -33.80 -6.89
C PRO A 154 -19.17 -32.91 -6.01
N PHE A 155 -18.59 -32.31 -4.97
CA PHE A 155 -19.30 -31.37 -4.09
C PHE A 155 -19.98 -30.22 -4.87
N ARG A 156 -19.33 -29.73 -5.94
CA ARG A 156 -19.80 -28.61 -6.76
C ARG A 156 -21.18 -28.81 -7.39
N THR A 157 -21.66 -30.06 -7.50
CA THR A 157 -22.99 -30.41 -8.01
C THR A 157 -24.14 -29.75 -7.22
N ILE A 158 -23.92 -29.35 -5.96
CA ILE A 158 -24.90 -28.56 -5.19
C ILE A 158 -25.24 -27.21 -5.87
N GLY A 159 -24.30 -26.64 -6.63
CA GLY A 159 -24.50 -25.39 -7.37
C GLY A 159 -25.46 -25.54 -8.55
N ASP A 160 -25.68 -26.75 -9.03
CA ASP A 160 -26.47 -27.06 -10.23
C ASP A 160 -27.92 -27.43 -9.92
N ILE A 161 -28.27 -27.53 -8.63
CA ILE A 161 -29.64 -27.81 -8.18
C ILE A 161 -30.55 -26.67 -8.64
N PRO A 162 -31.58 -26.95 -9.47
CA PRO A 162 -32.47 -25.92 -9.97
C PRO A 162 -33.41 -25.43 -8.86
N ALA A 163 -33.57 -24.11 -8.77
CA ALA A 163 -34.68 -23.54 -7.99
C ALA A 163 -36.01 -23.94 -8.64
N ALA A 164 -36.86 -24.65 -7.91
CA ALA A 164 -38.11 -25.22 -8.38
C ALA A 164 -39.07 -25.50 -7.21
N ARG A 165 -40.38 -25.45 -7.48
CA ARG A 165 -41.46 -25.71 -6.51
C ARG A 165 -42.40 -26.85 -6.90
N ASP A 166 -42.37 -27.26 -8.16
CA ASP A 166 -43.27 -28.28 -8.71
C ASP A 166 -42.83 -29.71 -8.35
N GLU A 167 -43.73 -30.67 -8.53
CA GLU A 167 -43.56 -32.07 -8.12
C GLU A 167 -42.43 -32.80 -8.86
N GLY A 168 -42.11 -32.39 -10.09
CA GLY A 168 -41.03 -32.97 -10.87
C GLY A 168 -39.63 -32.47 -10.48
N ALA A 169 -39.51 -31.60 -9.47
CA ALA A 169 -38.25 -30.98 -9.11
C ALA A 169 -37.18 -32.01 -8.68
N LEU A 170 -37.53 -33.00 -7.86
CA LEU A 170 -36.60 -34.03 -7.37
C LEU A 170 -36.02 -34.87 -8.51
N GLU A 171 -36.88 -35.37 -9.40
CA GLU A 171 -36.43 -36.13 -10.56
C GLU A 171 -35.54 -35.28 -11.48
N ARG A 172 -35.91 -34.01 -11.74
CA ARG A 172 -35.07 -33.12 -12.56
C ARG A 172 -33.71 -32.84 -11.93
N THR A 173 -33.64 -32.68 -10.61
CA THR A 173 -32.37 -32.53 -9.88
C THR A 173 -31.46 -33.75 -10.12
N VAL A 174 -32.00 -34.96 -9.94
CA VAL A 174 -31.20 -36.20 -10.12
C VAL A 174 -30.87 -36.45 -11.59
N ARG A 175 -31.76 -36.15 -12.53
CA ARG A 175 -31.48 -36.23 -13.97
C ARG A 175 -30.32 -35.34 -14.39
N GLY A 176 -30.15 -34.19 -13.73
CA GLY A 176 -29.02 -33.30 -13.95
C GLY A 176 -27.65 -33.93 -13.65
N LEU A 177 -27.60 -35.04 -12.90
CA LEU A 177 -26.35 -35.73 -12.55
C LEU A 177 -25.93 -36.79 -13.55
N SER A 178 -26.81 -37.20 -14.47
CA SER A 178 -26.49 -38.29 -15.37
C SER A 178 -25.32 -37.92 -16.28
N GLY A 179 -24.30 -38.80 -16.34
CA GLY A 179 -23.06 -38.58 -17.07
C GLY A 179 -22.03 -37.72 -16.33
N THR A 180 -22.25 -37.40 -15.05
CA THR A 180 -21.28 -36.63 -14.23
C THR A 180 -19.98 -37.42 -14.06
N GLU A 181 -18.85 -36.73 -14.26
CA GLU A 181 -17.53 -37.23 -13.95
C GLU A 181 -17.27 -37.15 -12.43
N LEU A 182 -16.92 -38.29 -11.83
CA LEU A 182 -16.60 -38.43 -10.41
C LEU A 182 -15.18 -37.90 -10.13
N ASP A 183 -14.98 -37.28 -8.96
CA ASP A 183 -13.66 -36.76 -8.56
C ASP A 183 -12.68 -37.91 -8.19
N PHE A 184 -13.19 -39.09 -7.80
CA PHE A 184 -12.42 -40.31 -7.51
C PHE A 184 -13.30 -41.57 -7.68
N ALA A 185 -12.70 -42.77 -7.59
CA ALA A 185 -13.45 -44.02 -7.78
C ALA A 185 -14.46 -44.26 -6.64
N PRO A 186 -15.69 -44.73 -6.91
CA PRO A 186 -16.66 -45.01 -5.85
C PRO A 186 -16.09 -45.94 -4.76
N GLY A 187 -16.21 -45.56 -3.50
CA GLY A 187 -15.66 -46.27 -2.33
C GLY A 187 -14.20 -45.97 -2.00
N GLU A 188 -13.50 -45.10 -2.75
CA GLU A 188 -12.08 -44.81 -2.53
C GLU A 188 -11.83 -43.85 -1.35
N LYS A 189 -12.64 -42.79 -1.25
CA LYS A 189 -12.48 -41.69 -0.27
C LYS A 189 -13.83 -41.17 0.21
N TYR A 190 -13.84 -40.50 1.34
CA TYR A 190 -14.98 -39.71 1.81
C TYR A 190 -15.00 -38.33 1.14
N LEU A 191 -16.12 -37.96 0.53
CA LEU A 191 -16.40 -36.62 0.02
C LEU A 191 -17.88 -36.29 0.17
N TYR A 192 -18.17 -35.33 1.04
CA TYR A 192 -19.53 -34.87 1.27
C TYR A 192 -20.14 -34.25 0.01
N ALA A 193 -21.23 -34.84 -0.47
CA ALA A 193 -21.99 -34.34 -1.61
C ALA A 193 -23.49 -34.38 -1.29
N THR A 194 -24.10 -33.21 -1.10
CA THR A 194 -25.53 -33.06 -0.76
C THR A 194 -26.43 -33.89 -1.67
N ILE A 195 -26.09 -33.91 -2.96
CA ILE A 195 -26.88 -34.55 -4.00
C ILE A 195 -27.02 -36.06 -3.83
N ASN A 196 -26.14 -36.71 -3.07
CA ASN A 196 -26.27 -38.14 -2.76
C ASN A 196 -27.64 -38.45 -2.15
N TYR A 197 -28.12 -37.58 -1.26
CA TYR A 197 -29.39 -37.76 -0.57
C TYR A 197 -30.59 -37.42 -1.45
N ASP A 198 -30.42 -36.60 -2.49
CA ASP A 198 -31.47 -36.35 -3.48
C ASP A 198 -31.65 -37.59 -4.37
N VAL A 199 -30.55 -38.27 -4.74
CA VAL A 199 -30.61 -39.58 -5.42
C VAL A 199 -31.34 -40.59 -4.54
N LEU A 200 -30.96 -40.71 -3.25
CA LEU A 200 -31.61 -41.61 -2.30
C LEU A 200 -33.11 -41.28 -2.14
N GLY A 201 -33.48 -40.00 -2.06
CA GLY A 201 -34.87 -39.58 -1.99
C GLY A 201 -35.67 -39.97 -3.24
N LEU A 202 -35.08 -39.86 -4.43
CA LEU A 202 -35.73 -40.30 -5.66
C LEU A 202 -35.86 -41.83 -5.73
N VAL A 203 -34.88 -42.57 -5.22
CA VAL A 203 -34.97 -44.04 -5.08
C VAL A 203 -36.11 -44.41 -4.14
N VAL A 204 -36.25 -43.73 -2.99
CA VAL A 204 -37.39 -43.91 -2.07
C VAL A 204 -38.72 -43.67 -2.80
N GLN A 205 -38.83 -42.57 -3.55
CA GLN A 205 -40.03 -42.26 -4.34
C GLN A 205 -40.33 -43.35 -5.39
N THR A 206 -39.31 -43.83 -6.10
CA THR A 206 -39.45 -44.83 -7.16
C THR A 206 -39.84 -46.20 -6.60
N VAL A 207 -39.18 -46.65 -5.54
CA VAL A 207 -39.42 -47.97 -4.92
C VAL A 207 -40.72 -48.00 -4.14
N SER A 208 -41.08 -46.89 -3.48
CA SER A 208 -42.32 -46.80 -2.69
C SER A 208 -43.57 -46.66 -3.56
N GLY A 209 -43.47 -46.01 -4.72
CA GLY A 209 -44.60 -45.61 -5.56
C GLY A 209 -45.35 -44.37 -5.05
N GLN A 210 -44.85 -43.72 -3.99
CA GLN A 210 -45.39 -42.49 -3.41
C GLN A 210 -44.41 -41.34 -3.64
N SER A 211 -44.87 -40.08 -3.58
CA SER A 211 -43.92 -38.96 -3.53
C SER A 211 -43.01 -39.11 -2.30
N TYR A 212 -41.75 -38.67 -2.42
CA TYR A 212 -40.80 -38.72 -1.31
C TYR A 212 -41.40 -38.09 -0.04
N GLU A 213 -42.06 -36.93 -0.17
CA GLU A 213 -42.63 -36.22 0.97
C GLU A 213 -43.77 -36.99 1.63
N SER A 214 -44.62 -37.65 0.83
CA SER A 214 -45.73 -38.44 1.36
C SER A 214 -45.22 -39.67 2.10
N TYR A 215 -44.23 -40.37 1.52
CA TYR A 215 -43.63 -41.55 2.13
C TYR A 215 -42.96 -41.24 3.46
N VAL A 216 -42.13 -40.20 3.52
CA VAL A 216 -41.43 -39.82 4.76
C VAL A 216 -42.43 -39.33 5.81
N ARG A 217 -43.47 -38.58 5.44
CA ARG A 217 -44.53 -38.19 6.38
C ARG A 217 -45.24 -39.39 7.00
N GLU A 218 -45.70 -40.32 6.18
CA GLU A 218 -46.52 -41.47 6.62
C GLU A 218 -45.71 -42.57 7.31
N ARG A 219 -44.49 -42.84 6.83
CA ARG A 219 -43.70 -44.01 7.24
C ARG A 219 -42.53 -43.70 8.17
N VAL A 220 -42.15 -42.41 8.29
CA VAL A 220 -41.07 -41.96 9.16
C VAL A 220 -41.58 -40.98 10.21
N LEU A 221 -42.20 -39.86 9.84
CA LEU A 221 -42.56 -38.80 10.80
C LEU A 221 -43.74 -39.17 11.71
N ALA A 222 -44.85 -39.64 11.13
CA ALA A 222 -46.06 -39.97 11.89
C ALA A 222 -45.85 -41.11 12.92
N PRO A 223 -45.17 -42.23 12.61
CA PRO A 223 -44.88 -43.28 13.59
C PRO A 223 -43.96 -42.83 14.74
N LEU A 224 -43.19 -41.75 14.55
CA LEU A 224 -42.29 -41.19 15.54
C LEU A 224 -42.91 -40.05 16.36
N GLY A 225 -44.18 -39.70 16.12
CA GLY A 225 -44.88 -38.64 16.85
C GLY A 225 -44.37 -37.23 16.55
N LEU A 226 -43.75 -37.02 15.38
CA LEU A 226 -43.20 -35.73 14.94
C LEU A 226 -44.27 -34.91 14.19
N ALA A 227 -45.30 -34.47 14.93
CA ALA A 227 -46.52 -33.89 14.38
C ALA A 227 -46.34 -32.47 13.80
N ASP A 228 -45.37 -31.71 14.31
CA ASP A 228 -45.04 -30.35 13.85
C ASP A 228 -43.78 -30.35 12.95
N THR A 229 -43.47 -31.49 12.33
CA THR A 229 -42.38 -31.65 11.37
C THR A 229 -42.94 -31.79 9.95
N TYR A 230 -42.50 -30.91 9.05
CA TYR A 230 -43.02 -30.78 7.69
C TYR A 230 -41.90 -30.95 6.66
N LEU A 231 -42.28 -31.35 5.44
CA LEU A 231 -41.35 -31.51 4.33
C LEU A 231 -41.61 -30.40 3.33
N TYR A 232 -40.57 -29.63 3.00
CA TYR A 232 -40.56 -28.51 2.06
C TYR A 232 -41.35 -27.26 2.50
N GLU A 233 -42.65 -27.39 2.77
CA GLU A 233 -43.53 -26.28 3.13
C GLU A 233 -44.35 -26.63 4.38
N ALA A 234 -44.41 -25.68 5.31
CA ALA A 234 -45.30 -25.75 6.46
C ALA A 234 -46.71 -25.28 6.06
N PRO A 235 -47.78 -25.75 6.72
CA PRO A 235 -49.14 -25.33 6.41
C PRO A 235 -49.33 -23.82 6.59
N ALA A 236 -50.23 -23.24 5.81
CA ALA A 236 -50.54 -21.82 5.89
C ALA A 236 -50.98 -21.44 7.33
N GLY A 237 -50.36 -20.41 7.90
CA GLY A 237 -50.61 -19.99 9.29
C GLY A 237 -49.75 -20.68 10.34
N ALA A 238 -48.87 -21.62 9.96
CA ALA A 238 -47.89 -22.18 10.87
C ALA A 238 -46.86 -21.13 11.34
N ASP A 239 -46.40 -21.23 12.59
CA ASP A 239 -45.45 -20.29 13.22
C ASP A 239 -44.01 -20.46 12.69
N LYS A 240 -43.78 -20.29 11.39
CA LYS A 240 -42.43 -20.34 10.79
C LYS A 240 -41.67 -19.05 11.07
N ALA A 241 -40.40 -19.17 11.47
CA ALA A 241 -39.52 -18.02 11.62
C ALA A 241 -39.21 -17.39 10.25
N GLN A 242 -39.06 -16.07 10.21
CA GLN A 242 -38.50 -15.38 9.06
C GLN A 242 -37.02 -15.69 8.96
N GLY A 243 -36.55 -16.13 7.79
CA GLY A 243 -35.13 -16.34 7.54
C GLY A 243 -34.38 -15.03 7.33
N TYR A 244 -33.13 -14.97 7.80
CA TYR A 244 -32.24 -13.81 7.66
C TYR A 244 -30.93 -14.18 6.96
N LYS A 245 -30.30 -13.17 6.39
CA LYS A 245 -29.00 -13.26 5.72
C LYS A 245 -28.10 -12.12 6.15
N LEU A 246 -26.81 -12.39 6.30
CA LEU A 246 -25.82 -11.35 6.63
C LEU A 246 -25.72 -10.30 5.51
N GLY A 247 -25.60 -9.05 5.91
CA GLY A 247 -25.33 -7.94 5.02
C GLY A 247 -24.77 -6.74 5.75
N LEU A 248 -24.57 -5.65 5.01
CA LEU A 248 -23.95 -4.42 5.52
C LEU A 248 -24.70 -3.92 6.77
N LEU A 249 -23.98 -3.84 7.89
CA LEU A 249 -24.44 -3.44 9.23
C LEU A 249 -25.32 -4.45 9.99
N GLY A 250 -25.42 -5.71 9.54
CA GLY A 250 -26.08 -6.79 10.28
C GLY A 250 -27.01 -7.67 9.44
N ALA A 251 -27.66 -8.62 10.11
CA ALA A 251 -28.60 -9.55 9.47
C ALA A 251 -29.87 -8.84 8.96
N ARG A 252 -30.27 -9.14 7.73
CA ARG A 252 -31.48 -8.62 7.06
C ARG A 252 -32.42 -9.77 6.68
N ALA A 253 -33.72 -9.52 6.73
CA ALA A 253 -34.72 -10.49 6.28
C ALA A 253 -34.43 -10.90 4.83
N TYR A 254 -34.50 -12.19 4.56
CA TYR A 254 -34.18 -12.74 3.25
C TYR A 254 -35.02 -13.98 2.96
N ASP A 255 -35.74 -13.93 1.85
CA ASP A 255 -36.53 -15.05 1.34
C ASP A 255 -35.69 -15.83 0.33
N ALA A 256 -35.20 -16.99 0.76
CA ALA A 256 -34.38 -17.85 -0.09
C ALA A 256 -35.22 -18.42 -1.25
N PRO A 257 -34.61 -18.63 -2.44
CA PRO A 257 -35.24 -19.41 -3.50
C PRO A 257 -35.58 -20.81 -3.00
N ALA A 258 -36.67 -21.37 -3.51
CA ALA A 258 -37.13 -22.67 -3.09
C ALA A 258 -36.50 -23.79 -3.94
N TYR A 259 -36.02 -24.85 -3.28
CA TYR A 259 -35.34 -25.97 -3.91
C TYR A 259 -36.04 -27.29 -3.55
N ARG A 260 -37.27 -27.49 -4.06
CA ARG A 260 -38.07 -28.69 -3.74
C ARG A 260 -37.34 -29.99 -4.08
N GLY A 261 -36.54 -29.99 -5.13
CA GLY A 261 -35.75 -31.17 -5.51
C GLY A 261 -34.62 -31.51 -4.54
N ASN A 262 -34.36 -30.69 -3.52
CA ASN A 262 -33.33 -30.91 -2.51
C ASN A 262 -33.92 -31.19 -1.11
N VAL A 263 -35.24 -31.39 -1.01
CA VAL A 263 -35.93 -31.70 0.26
C VAL A 263 -35.33 -32.92 0.97
N PRO A 264 -35.00 -34.03 0.29
CA PRO A 264 -34.37 -35.18 0.95
C PRO A 264 -33.07 -34.86 1.67
N ALA A 265 -32.35 -33.84 1.21
CA ALA A 265 -31.06 -33.50 1.75
C ALA A 265 -31.07 -32.28 2.67
N GLY A 266 -32.06 -31.38 2.62
CA GLY A 266 -31.92 -30.06 3.25
C GLY A 266 -33.17 -29.27 3.69
N TYR A 267 -34.39 -29.66 3.32
CA TYR A 267 -35.57 -28.78 3.52
C TYR A 267 -36.68 -29.40 4.37
N VAL A 268 -36.32 -30.22 5.37
CA VAL A 268 -37.23 -30.54 6.48
C VAL A 268 -37.40 -29.28 7.34
N ILE A 269 -38.63 -29.02 7.77
CA ILE A 269 -39.00 -27.91 8.66
C ILE A 269 -39.47 -28.52 9.98
N SER A 270 -38.94 -28.06 11.11
CA SER A 270 -39.34 -28.55 12.44
C SER A 270 -39.17 -27.46 13.50
N ASN A 271 -39.64 -27.73 14.71
CA ASN A 271 -39.40 -26.92 15.90
C ASN A 271 -38.56 -27.67 16.95
N ALA A 272 -38.20 -26.98 18.04
CA ALA A 272 -37.36 -27.55 19.10
C ALA A 272 -38.09 -28.66 19.87
N ALA A 273 -39.40 -28.56 20.08
CA ALA A 273 -40.19 -29.57 20.79
C ALA A 273 -40.16 -30.95 20.08
N ASP A 274 -40.41 -30.98 18.77
CA ASP A 274 -40.31 -32.21 17.98
C ASP A 274 -38.86 -32.70 17.87
N MET A 275 -37.89 -31.79 17.80
CA MET A 275 -36.48 -32.18 17.76
C MET A 275 -35.98 -32.74 19.10
N ALA A 276 -36.58 -32.37 20.23
CA ALA A 276 -36.34 -33.03 21.51
C ALA A 276 -36.82 -34.50 21.47
N ARG A 277 -38.01 -34.76 20.91
CA ARG A 277 -38.51 -36.13 20.71
C ARG A 277 -37.61 -36.92 19.78
N TRP A 278 -37.18 -36.30 18.68
CA TRP A 278 -36.22 -36.90 17.75
C TRP A 278 -34.92 -37.29 18.45
N LEU A 279 -34.33 -36.40 19.27
CA LEU A 279 -33.14 -36.71 20.04
C LEU A 279 -33.35 -37.87 21.04
N LYS A 280 -34.48 -37.92 21.74
CA LYS A 280 -34.80 -39.05 22.64
C LYS A 280 -34.79 -40.39 21.91
N LEU A 281 -35.37 -40.43 20.70
CA LEU A 281 -35.36 -41.62 19.85
C LEU A 281 -33.94 -42.00 19.43
N GLN A 282 -33.11 -41.02 19.03
CA GLN A 282 -31.71 -41.23 18.66
C GLN A 282 -30.86 -41.76 19.83
N LEU A 283 -31.25 -41.45 21.08
CA LEU A 283 -30.62 -41.96 22.31
C LEU A 283 -31.14 -43.34 22.76
N GLY A 284 -32.08 -43.95 22.01
CA GLY A 284 -32.63 -45.27 22.31
C GLY A 284 -33.81 -45.28 23.29
N VAL A 285 -34.40 -44.12 23.59
CA VAL A 285 -35.59 -44.04 24.45
C VAL A 285 -36.84 -44.35 23.62
N SER A 286 -37.46 -45.51 23.87
CA SER A 286 -38.65 -45.94 23.13
C SER A 286 -39.90 -45.16 23.57
N PRO A 287 -40.76 -44.72 22.63
CA PRO A 287 -42.02 -44.09 22.97
C PRO A 287 -42.97 -45.16 23.55
N GLY A 288 -43.05 -45.26 24.88
CA GLY A 288 -43.90 -46.26 25.54
C GLY A 288 -43.67 -46.52 27.03
N ALA A 289 -42.66 -45.92 27.67
CA ALA A 289 -42.44 -46.07 29.11
C ALA A 289 -42.50 -44.72 29.82
N GLY A 290 -43.71 -44.30 30.22
CA GLY A 290 -43.89 -43.27 31.26
C GLY A 290 -44.29 -41.86 30.80
N GLU A 291 -45.35 -41.71 30.02
CA GLU A 291 -46.15 -40.46 30.06
C GLU A 291 -47.57 -40.85 30.49
N GLY A 292 -47.78 -40.88 31.81
CA GLY A 292 -49.10 -40.74 32.39
C GLY A 292 -49.41 -39.25 32.50
N ASP A 293 -50.57 -38.84 31.98
CA ASP A 293 -51.07 -37.47 32.01
C ASP A 293 -50.93 -36.82 33.41
N GLY A 294 -49.95 -35.92 33.52
CA GLY A 294 -49.76 -35.02 34.66
C GLY A 294 -50.43 -33.67 34.43
N ALA A 295 -51.70 -33.65 34.02
CA ALA A 295 -52.51 -32.43 34.04
C ALA A 295 -53.02 -32.19 35.47
N GLY A 296 -52.19 -31.56 36.31
CA GLY A 296 -52.59 -31.07 37.63
C GLY A 296 -53.48 -29.83 37.53
N SER A 297 -54.76 -30.02 37.24
CA SER A 297 -55.81 -29.04 37.55
C SER A 297 -56.30 -29.26 38.99
N GLY A 298 -55.89 -28.39 39.91
CA GLY A 298 -56.45 -28.36 41.26
C GLY A 298 -57.74 -27.55 41.32
N SER A 299 -58.89 -28.23 41.36
CA SER A 299 -60.11 -27.71 41.96
C SER A 299 -60.86 -28.81 42.72
N GLY A 300 -60.87 -28.65 44.04
CA GLY A 300 -61.87 -29.06 45.03
C GLY A 300 -62.80 -30.27 44.82
N ALA A 301 -62.75 -31.14 45.84
CA ALA A 301 -63.88 -31.68 46.60
C ALA A 301 -64.35 -33.13 46.33
N GLU A 302 -64.23 -33.89 47.42
CA GLU A 302 -65.16 -34.89 47.98
C GLU A 302 -65.27 -36.31 47.38
N ALA A 303 -64.63 -37.21 48.14
CA ALA A 303 -64.99 -38.56 48.58
C ALA A 303 -66.30 -39.22 48.08
N GLY A 304 -66.16 -40.51 47.74
CA GLY A 304 -67.25 -41.48 47.67
C GLY A 304 -66.71 -42.89 47.45
N ASP A 305 -66.82 -43.72 48.48
CA ASP A 305 -66.43 -45.13 48.55
C ASP A 305 -67.22 -46.05 47.59
N GLY A 306 -66.64 -47.22 47.26
CA GLY A 306 -67.36 -48.28 46.56
C GLY A 306 -66.52 -49.54 46.30
N GLU A 307 -66.65 -50.52 47.20
CA GLU A 307 -66.10 -51.87 47.15
C GLU A 307 -66.69 -52.76 46.02
N GLY A 308 -65.99 -53.86 45.70
CA GLY A 308 -66.54 -55.04 45.00
C GLY A 308 -65.56 -55.66 43.99
N ALA A 309 -64.61 -56.51 44.41
CA ALA A 309 -64.74 -57.97 44.57
C ALA A 309 -64.75 -58.78 43.25
N GLY A 310 -63.74 -59.64 43.10
CA GLY A 310 -64.00 -61.07 42.85
C GLY A 310 -63.46 -61.73 41.57
N SER A 311 -62.50 -62.64 41.78
CA SER A 311 -62.20 -63.87 41.02
C SER A 311 -61.57 -63.73 39.61
N GLY A 312 -60.60 -64.53 39.17
CA GLY A 312 -59.98 -65.76 39.70
C GLY A 312 -59.70 -66.72 38.54
N SER A 313 -58.49 -67.31 38.50
CA SER A 313 -58.06 -68.49 37.71
C SER A 313 -58.05 -68.31 36.16
N GLU A 314 -57.20 -68.93 35.34
CA GLU A 314 -56.07 -69.87 35.48
C GLU A 314 -55.33 -69.86 34.14
N ALA A 315 -54.04 -70.21 34.17
CA ALA A 315 -53.23 -70.43 32.99
C ALA A 315 -53.60 -71.76 32.30
N VAL A 316 -53.74 -71.74 30.97
CA VAL A 316 -53.60 -72.93 30.12
C VAL A 316 -52.79 -72.59 28.87
N SER A 317 -51.69 -73.31 28.72
CA SER A 317 -50.82 -73.38 27.54
C SER A 317 -51.53 -74.04 26.36
N GLY A 318 -51.43 -73.44 25.17
CA GLY A 318 -51.85 -74.04 23.90
C GLY A 318 -51.10 -73.43 22.73
N SER A 319 -50.16 -74.19 22.17
CA SER A 319 -49.49 -73.94 20.90
C SER A 319 -50.40 -74.29 19.71
N GLY A 320 -50.53 -73.40 18.72
CA GLY A 320 -51.20 -73.72 17.47
C GLY A 320 -51.45 -72.51 16.56
N SER A 321 -50.56 -72.32 15.59
CA SER A 321 -50.74 -71.81 14.23
C SER A 321 -51.73 -70.65 13.93
N GLY A 322 -51.20 -69.63 13.26
CA GLY A 322 -51.85 -69.01 12.10
C GLY A 322 -52.90 -67.95 12.42
N SER A 323 -52.45 -66.74 12.67
CA SER A 323 -53.24 -65.53 12.48
C SER A 323 -52.30 -64.41 12.07
N GLU A 324 -52.44 -63.95 10.83
CA GLU A 324 -51.93 -62.66 10.35
C GLU A 324 -52.45 -61.55 11.25
N THR A 325 -51.71 -61.23 12.32
CA THR A 325 -51.88 -59.98 13.04
C THR A 325 -50.91 -58.98 12.45
N VAL A 326 -51.46 -57.96 11.81
CA VAL A 326 -50.81 -56.68 11.48
C VAL A 326 -50.03 -56.21 12.70
N SER A 327 -48.72 -56.48 12.70
CA SER A 327 -47.83 -56.12 13.79
C SER A 327 -47.47 -54.63 13.68
N GLY A 328 -48.09 -53.83 14.55
CA GLY A 328 -47.46 -52.69 15.25
C GLY A 328 -46.92 -51.54 14.40
N ALA A 329 -47.63 -50.43 14.41
CA ALA A 329 -47.28 -49.15 13.80
C ALA A 329 -46.10 -48.38 14.48
N GLY A 330 -45.12 -49.08 15.04
CA GLY A 330 -43.89 -48.50 15.58
C GLY A 330 -42.73 -48.62 14.59
N LEU A 331 -41.80 -47.68 14.61
CA LEU A 331 -40.53 -47.79 13.88
C LEU A 331 -39.59 -48.71 14.68
N ASP A 332 -39.04 -49.75 14.05
CA ASP A 332 -38.17 -50.73 14.73
C ASP A 332 -36.93 -50.02 15.32
N PRO A 333 -36.71 -50.06 16.65
CA PRO A 333 -35.55 -49.45 17.29
C PRO A 333 -34.20 -49.92 16.71
N ALA A 334 -34.15 -51.12 16.12
CA ALA A 334 -32.95 -51.62 15.44
C ALA A 334 -32.56 -50.75 14.23
N LEU A 335 -33.52 -50.09 13.56
CA LEU A 335 -33.25 -49.19 12.43
C LEU A 335 -32.53 -47.92 12.88
N ILE A 336 -32.85 -47.41 14.08
CA ILE A 336 -32.15 -46.26 14.66
C ILE A 336 -30.69 -46.64 14.94
N GLY A 337 -30.45 -47.79 15.57
CA GLY A 337 -29.09 -48.29 15.79
C GLY A 337 -28.30 -48.47 14.49
N LYS A 338 -28.93 -49.04 13.46
CA LYS A 338 -28.33 -49.18 12.12
C LYS A 338 -28.00 -47.83 11.47
N SER A 339 -28.79 -46.79 11.73
CA SER A 339 -28.54 -45.43 11.20
C SER A 339 -27.26 -44.79 11.75
N HIS A 340 -26.72 -45.33 12.84
CA HIS A 340 -25.51 -44.86 13.50
C HIS A 340 -24.24 -45.60 13.09
N GLU A 341 -24.36 -46.64 12.27
CA GLU A 341 -23.20 -47.40 11.77
C GLU A 341 -22.49 -46.59 10.67
N PRO A 342 -21.24 -46.15 10.88
CA PRO A 342 -20.52 -45.38 9.87
C PRO A 342 -19.74 -46.28 8.91
N ASP A 343 -19.47 -45.79 7.71
CA ASP A 343 -18.50 -46.43 6.82
C ASP A 343 -17.08 -46.18 7.33
N ARG A 344 -16.40 -47.27 7.74
CA ARG A 344 -15.00 -47.26 8.19
C ARG A 344 -14.04 -47.91 7.19
N THR A 345 -14.50 -48.19 5.98
CA THR A 345 -13.63 -48.74 4.92
C THR A 345 -12.73 -47.67 4.28
N VAL A 346 -13.13 -46.40 4.37
CA VAL A 346 -12.34 -45.23 3.92
C VAL A 346 -11.70 -44.48 5.09
N LYS A 347 -10.67 -43.67 4.79
CA LYS A 347 -10.05 -42.79 5.80
C LYS A 347 -11.09 -41.80 6.37
N PRO A 348 -11.05 -41.51 7.68
CA PRO A 348 -11.94 -40.52 8.27
C PRO A 348 -11.71 -39.13 7.66
N SER A 349 -12.71 -38.28 7.79
CA SER A 349 -12.63 -36.85 7.52
C SER A 349 -11.48 -36.20 8.33
N PRO A 350 -10.91 -35.06 7.91
CA PRO A 350 -9.84 -34.38 8.64
C PRO A 350 -10.17 -34.00 10.09
N ASP A 351 -11.46 -33.95 10.46
CA ASP A 351 -11.93 -33.75 11.83
C ASP A 351 -12.01 -35.05 12.66
N GLY A 352 -11.61 -36.18 12.08
CA GLY A 352 -11.58 -37.49 12.73
C GLY A 352 -12.92 -38.23 12.75
N SER A 353 -13.93 -37.77 12.00
CA SER A 353 -15.23 -38.43 11.90
C SER A 353 -15.36 -39.35 10.68
N SER A 354 -16.18 -40.40 10.81
CA SER A 354 -16.71 -41.19 9.70
C SER A 354 -18.21 -40.93 9.57
N TYR A 355 -18.73 -40.91 8.34
CA TYR A 355 -20.14 -40.60 8.12
C TYR A 355 -20.99 -41.87 8.15
N ALA A 356 -22.11 -41.79 8.88
CA ALA A 356 -23.17 -42.80 8.97
C ALA A 356 -24.41 -42.32 8.20
N ALA A 357 -25.59 -42.84 8.51
CA ALA A 357 -26.82 -42.53 7.81
C ALA A 357 -27.43 -41.19 8.26
N GLY A 358 -26.74 -40.09 7.95
CA GLY A 358 -27.13 -38.73 8.32
C GLY A 358 -26.44 -38.18 9.58
N TRP A 359 -25.38 -38.84 10.05
CA TRP A 359 -24.62 -38.45 11.25
C TRP A 359 -23.12 -38.57 11.03
N SER A 360 -22.34 -37.58 11.49
CA SER A 360 -20.89 -37.70 11.64
C SER A 360 -20.58 -38.39 12.96
N VAL A 361 -19.88 -39.52 12.89
CA VAL A 361 -19.52 -40.36 14.03
C VAL A 361 -18.02 -40.20 14.31
N TYR A 362 -17.67 -39.56 15.43
CA TYR A 362 -16.28 -39.27 15.77
C TYR A 362 -15.54 -40.53 16.26
N GLN A 363 -14.34 -40.76 15.72
CA GLN A 363 -13.52 -41.92 16.07
C GLN A 363 -12.71 -41.70 17.36
N SER A 364 -12.32 -40.44 17.62
CA SER A 364 -11.62 -40.01 18.83
C SER A 364 -12.54 -39.18 19.70
N GLY A 365 -12.62 -39.52 20.98
CA GLY A 365 -13.61 -38.95 21.90
C GLY A 365 -14.60 -39.99 22.35
N GLU A 366 -15.29 -39.72 23.45
CA GLU A 366 -16.13 -40.64 24.21
C GLU A 366 -17.48 -40.97 23.51
N GLY A 367 -17.49 -41.20 22.19
CA GLY A 367 -18.69 -41.64 21.44
C GLY A 367 -19.66 -40.53 21.01
N GLU A 368 -19.16 -39.36 20.59
CA GLU A 368 -19.99 -38.23 20.12
C GLU A 368 -20.44 -38.40 18.67
N TRP A 369 -21.72 -38.14 18.41
CA TRP A 369 -22.29 -38.02 17.06
C TRP A 369 -22.86 -36.63 16.85
N SER A 370 -22.67 -36.08 15.64
CA SER A 370 -23.20 -34.75 15.32
C SER A 370 -23.56 -34.60 13.85
N HIS A 371 -24.39 -33.61 13.55
CA HIS A 371 -24.59 -33.15 12.19
C HIS A 371 -25.00 -31.68 12.18
N GLY A 372 -24.33 -30.87 11.36
CA GLY A 372 -24.72 -29.49 11.07
C GLY A 372 -25.60 -29.40 9.83
N GLY A 373 -26.65 -28.59 9.89
CA GLY A 373 -27.53 -28.31 8.77
C GLY A 373 -27.49 -26.85 8.39
N ASN A 374 -27.24 -26.51 7.12
CA ASN A 374 -27.22 -25.14 6.65
C ASN A 374 -28.10 -25.00 5.42
N ASN A 375 -28.91 -23.95 5.39
CA ASN A 375 -29.62 -23.40 4.23
C ASN A 375 -29.18 -21.94 4.02
N PRO A 376 -29.59 -21.24 2.95
CA PRO A 376 -29.16 -19.86 2.72
C PRO A 376 -29.48 -18.88 3.85
N ASN A 377 -30.55 -19.14 4.63
CA ASN A 377 -31.08 -18.25 5.66
C ASN A 377 -31.51 -18.96 6.96
N PHE A 378 -31.17 -20.23 7.11
CA PHE A 378 -31.38 -21.03 8.32
C PHE A 378 -30.14 -21.89 8.58
N SER A 379 -29.95 -22.26 9.84
CA SER A 379 -29.03 -23.32 10.19
C SER A 379 -29.52 -24.11 11.41
N SER A 380 -29.07 -25.35 11.51
CA SER A 380 -29.30 -26.20 12.66
C SER A 380 -28.03 -26.96 13.03
N TYR A 381 -27.96 -27.43 14.27
CA TYR A 381 -26.91 -28.33 14.69
C TYR A 381 -27.45 -29.30 15.73
N PHE A 382 -27.10 -30.56 15.56
CA PHE A 382 -27.46 -31.64 16.45
C PHE A 382 -26.17 -32.29 16.92
N VAL A 383 -26.05 -32.50 18.22
CA VAL A 383 -24.96 -33.24 18.82
C VAL A 383 -25.50 -34.08 19.97
N PHE A 384 -25.09 -35.33 20.05
CA PHE A 384 -25.56 -36.21 21.10
C PHE A 384 -24.57 -37.33 21.38
N ARG A 385 -24.74 -37.91 22.56
CA ARG A 385 -23.88 -38.93 23.16
C ARG A 385 -24.76 -40.04 23.74
N PRO A 386 -24.97 -41.12 22.98
CA PRO A 386 -25.85 -42.22 23.38
C PRO A 386 -25.45 -42.86 24.71
N SER A 387 -24.15 -43.07 24.95
CA SER A 387 -23.62 -43.67 26.19
C SER A 387 -23.95 -42.87 27.45
N GLU A 388 -24.05 -41.55 27.33
CA GLU A 388 -24.35 -40.64 28.45
C GLU A 388 -25.81 -40.21 28.50
N GLY A 389 -26.60 -40.58 27.49
CA GLY A 389 -28.01 -40.22 27.37
C GLY A 389 -28.24 -38.71 27.18
N ILE A 390 -27.32 -37.99 26.55
CA ILE A 390 -27.40 -36.52 26.36
C ILE A 390 -27.54 -36.18 24.88
N GLY A 391 -28.45 -35.27 24.54
CA GLY A 391 -28.58 -34.70 23.20
C GLY A 391 -28.88 -33.21 23.22
N VAL A 392 -28.37 -32.48 22.25
CA VAL A 392 -28.59 -31.04 22.05
C VAL A 392 -28.95 -30.79 20.60
N ALA A 393 -30.05 -30.07 20.38
CA ALA A 393 -30.47 -29.57 19.07
C ALA A 393 -30.61 -28.05 19.13
N VAL A 394 -30.02 -27.37 18.16
CA VAL A 394 -30.04 -25.92 18.02
C VAL A 394 -30.58 -25.57 16.64
N LEU A 395 -31.57 -24.69 16.56
CA LEU A 395 -32.22 -24.24 15.33
C LEU A 395 -32.13 -22.71 15.25
N ALA A 396 -31.72 -22.14 14.14
CA ALA A 396 -31.59 -20.69 13.99
C ALA A 396 -32.09 -20.18 12.64
N ASN A 397 -32.63 -18.96 12.64
CA ASN A 397 -33.12 -18.27 11.44
C ASN A 397 -32.05 -17.43 10.71
N LEU A 398 -30.81 -17.90 10.77
CA LEU A 398 -29.66 -17.37 10.04
C LEU A 398 -28.72 -18.53 9.76
N ASN A 399 -28.07 -18.56 8.59
CA ASN A 399 -26.95 -19.47 8.36
C ASN A 399 -25.72 -18.97 9.13
N SER A 400 -25.31 -19.69 10.18
CA SER A 400 -24.15 -19.28 10.97
C SER A 400 -23.38 -20.44 11.60
N ALA A 401 -22.05 -20.37 11.52
CA ALA A 401 -21.15 -21.31 12.19
C ALA A 401 -21.27 -21.25 13.73
N TYR A 402 -21.80 -20.14 14.27
CA TYR A 402 -22.06 -20.00 15.70
C TYR A 402 -23.12 -20.98 16.21
N VAL A 403 -24.02 -21.48 15.36
CA VAL A 403 -25.03 -22.48 15.76
C VAL A 403 -24.39 -23.80 16.18
N GLN A 404 -23.35 -24.24 15.46
CA GLN A 404 -22.55 -25.40 15.85
C GLN A 404 -21.79 -25.15 17.16
N ALA A 405 -21.16 -23.99 17.30
CA ALA A 405 -20.46 -23.64 18.53
C ALA A 405 -21.41 -23.58 19.74
N ILE A 406 -22.64 -23.08 19.54
CA ILE A 406 -23.68 -23.08 20.58
C ILE A 406 -24.01 -24.51 21.00
N GLY A 407 -24.33 -25.40 20.06
CA GLY A 407 -24.71 -26.77 20.42
C GLY A 407 -23.57 -27.55 21.08
N GLN A 408 -22.35 -27.43 20.56
CA GLN A 408 -21.17 -28.05 21.18
C GLN A 408 -20.86 -27.44 22.55
N GLY A 409 -20.96 -26.12 22.68
CA GLY A 409 -20.69 -25.43 23.93
C GLY A 409 -21.71 -25.77 25.01
N VAL A 410 -22.98 -25.90 24.65
CA VAL A 410 -24.02 -26.39 25.56
C VAL A 410 -23.71 -27.82 25.99
N LEU A 411 -23.37 -28.73 25.07
CA LEU A 411 -22.96 -30.08 25.43
C LEU A 411 -21.74 -30.09 26.37
N ASN A 412 -20.73 -29.26 26.09
CA ASN A 412 -19.53 -29.16 26.91
C ASN A 412 -19.84 -28.62 28.32
N LEU A 413 -20.71 -27.62 28.45
CA LEU A 413 -21.17 -27.10 29.75
C LEU A 413 -21.85 -28.19 30.59
N ILE A 414 -22.71 -29.00 29.95
CA ILE A 414 -23.40 -30.13 30.61
C ILE A 414 -22.39 -31.17 31.08
N LEU A 415 -21.38 -31.47 30.26
CA LEU A 415 -20.32 -32.42 30.57
C LEU A 415 -19.24 -31.86 31.50
N GLY A 416 -19.30 -30.58 31.89
CA GLY A 416 -18.24 -29.90 32.65
C GLY A 416 -16.89 -29.82 31.90
N LYS A 417 -16.92 -29.82 30.57
CA LYS A 417 -15.77 -29.66 29.67
C LYS A 417 -15.55 -28.17 29.35
N GLU A 418 -14.35 -27.84 28.86
CA GLU A 418 -14.04 -26.50 28.38
C GLU A 418 -14.94 -26.12 27.19
N LEU A 419 -15.32 -24.85 27.11
CA LEU A 419 -16.09 -24.32 26.00
C LEU A 419 -15.30 -24.43 24.68
N PRO A 420 -15.98 -24.69 23.55
CA PRO A 420 -15.33 -24.73 22.24
C PRO A 420 -14.72 -23.36 21.90
N ASP A 421 -13.68 -23.39 21.08
CA ASP A 421 -13.05 -22.18 20.55
C ASP A 421 -14.08 -21.25 19.87
N PRO A 422 -13.85 -19.92 19.90
CA PRO A 422 -14.75 -18.97 19.24
C PRO A 422 -14.99 -19.33 17.77
N ALA A 423 -16.26 -19.44 17.37
CA ALA A 423 -16.64 -19.80 16.01
C ALA A 423 -16.04 -18.81 14.99
N LYS A 424 -15.41 -19.34 13.94
CA LYS A 424 -14.98 -18.55 12.77
C LYS A 424 -16.03 -18.71 11.67
N ASP A 425 -16.91 -17.74 11.56
CA ASP A 425 -17.95 -17.71 10.54
C ASP A 425 -17.40 -17.17 9.20
N MET A 426 -17.39 -18.03 8.18
CA MET A 426 -16.90 -17.69 6.84
C MET A 426 -17.71 -16.57 6.20
N TYR A 427 -19.05 -16.63 6.28
CA TYR A 427 -19.92 -15.63 5.66
C TYR A 427 -19.80 -14.28 6.36
N LYS A 428 -19.65 -14.27 7.68
CA LYS A 428 -19.35 -13.04 8.42
C LYS A 428 -18.01 -12.43 8.03
N SER A 429 -16.99 -13.27 7.85
CA SER A 429 -15.65 -12.83 7.43
C SER A 429 -15.68 -12.26 6.00
N MET A 430 -16.41 -12.91 5.09
CA MET A 430 -16.67 -12.41 3.74
C MET A 430 -17.39 -11.06 3.75
N ASP A 431 -18.45 -10.93 4.55
CA ASP A 431 -19.23 -9.69 4.66
C ASP A 431 -18.36 -8.53 5.16
N SER A 432 -17.55 -8.79 6.18
CA SER A 432 -16.64 -7.80 6.75
C SER A 432 -15.59 -7.34 5.73
N ALA A 433 -14.98 -8.28 5.00
CA ALA A 433 -13.99 -7.97 3.96
C ALA A 433 -14.63 -7.20 2.79
N ALA A 434 -15.77 -7.66 2.29
CA ALA A 434 -16.48 -7.02 1.19
C ALA A 434 -17.00 -5.63 1.58
N SER A 435 -17.48 -5.45 2.81
CA SER A 435 -17.87 -4.15 3.36
C SER A 435 -16.69 -3.18 3.43
N ALA A 436 -15.51 -3.64 3.86
CA ALA A 436 -14.31 -2.82 3.88
C ALA A 436 -13.91 -2.37 2.46
N VAL A 437 -13.99 -3.27 1.47
CA VAL A 437 -13.77 -2.94 0.05
C VAL A 437 -14.75 -1.88 -0.43
N LEU A 438 -16.04 -2.01 -0.10
CA LEU A 438 -17.06 -1.02 -0.47
C LEU A 438 -16.80 0.36 0.15
N ILE A 439 -16.45 0.40 1.44
CA ILE A 439 -16.13 1.64 2.17
C ILE A 439 -14.93 2.35 1.55
N VAL A 440 -13.90 1.60 1.12
CA VAL A 440 -12.70 2.17 0.47
C VAL A 440 -12.96 2.55 -0.99
N ALA A 441 -13.73 1.74 -1.73
CA ALA A 441 -14.02 1.98 -3.14
C ALA A 441 -14.93 3.19 -3.36
N ALA A 442 -15.90 3.44 -2.47
CA ALA A 442 -16.85 4.54 -2.59
C ALA A 442 -16.20 5.93 -2.74
N PRO A 443 -15.29 6.40 -1.85
CA PRO A 443 -14.63 7.70 -2.00
C PRO A 443 -13.71 7.74 -3.23
N VAL A 444 -13.05 6.64 -3.58
CA VAL A 444 -12.20 6.56 -4.79
C VAL A 444 -13.06 6.70 -6.05
N LEU A 445 -14.22 6.06 -6.10
CA LEU A 445 -15.20 6.16 -7.19
C LEU A 445 -15.71 7.59 -7.34
N LEU A 446 -16.18 8.20 -6.25
CA LEU A 446 -16.71 9.57 -6.26
C LEU A 446 -15.64 10.58 -6.70
N LEU A 447 -14.43 10.46 -6.16
CA LEU A 447 -13.31 11.32 -6.55
C LEU A 447 -12.90 11.12 -8.01
N THR A 448 -12.84 9.88 -8.48
CA THR A 448 -12.51 9.56 -9.89
C THR A 448 -13.58 10.10 -10.84
N LEU A 449 -14.86 9.98 -10.48
CA LEU A 449 -15.97 10.48 -11.28
C LEU A 449 -15.96 12.01 -11.35
N TRP A 450 -15.68 12.69 -10.24
CA TRP A 450 -15.48 14.14 -10.20
C TRP A 450 -14.26 14.58 -11.05
N LEU A 451 -13.13 13.86 -10.95
CA LEU A 451 -11.93 14.14 -11.74
C LEU A 451 -12.13 13.86 -13.24
N LEU A 452 -12.89 12.82 -13.59
CA LEU A 452 -13.24 12.52 -14.96
C LEU A 452 -14.15 13.61 -15.53
N GLY A 453 -15.19 14.02 -14.80
CA GLY A 453 -16.07 15.12 -15.18
C GLY A 453 -15.33 16.43 -15.38
N THR A 454 -14.44 16.79 -14.46
CA THR A 454 -13.58 17.98 -14.59
C THR A 454 -12.63 17.89 -15.79
N ALA A 455 -12.02 16.73 -16.05
CA ALA A 455 -11.18 16.52 -17.22
C ALA A 455 -11.95 16.68 -18.55
N VAL A 456 -13.19 16.20 -18.61
CA VAL A 456 -14.08 16.38 -19.78
C VAL A 456 -14.45 17.85 -19.97
N VAL A 457 -14.79 18.57 -18.90
CA VAL A 457 -15.06 20.02 -18.95
C VAL A 457 -13.82 20.80 -19.40
N GLN A 458 -12.63 20.44 -18.91
CA GLN A 458 -11.36 21.05 -19.33
C GLN A 458 -11.05 20.82 -20.81
N LEU A 459 -11.41 19.65 -21.35
CA LEU A 459 -11.31 19.36 -22.78
C LEU A 459 -12.27 20.24 -23.59
N ALA A 460 -13.52 20.39 -23.14
CA ALA A 460 -14.51 21.25 -23.79
C ALA A 460 -14.10 22.75 -23.76
N ARG A 461 -13.42 23.19 -22.69
CA ARG A 461 -12.87 24.55 -22.55
C ARG A 461 -11.55 24.78 -23.30
N GLY A 462 -10.99 23.75 -23.95
CA GLY A 462 -9.71 23.83 -24.66
C GLY A 462 -8.47 23.96 -23.77
N GLU A 463 -8.61 23.79 -22.44
CA GLU A 463 -7.50 23.74 -21.48
C GLU A 463 -6.66 22.47 -21.64
N ARG A 464 -7.29 21.38 -22.12
CA ARG A 464 -6.63 20.15 -22.56
C ARG A 464 -6.76 20.03 -24.06
N ARG A 465 -5.71 19.56 -24.73
CA ARG A 465 -5.72 19.30 -26.17
C ARG A 465 -5.18 17.90 -26.45
N PHE A 466 -5.82 17.19 -27.37
CA PHE A 466 -5.35 15.87 -27.78
C PHE A 466 -3.96 15.97 -28.39
N ALA A 467 -3.02 15.25 -27.81
CA ALA A 467 -1.63 15.19 -28.26
C ALA A 467 -1.38 13.85 -28.97
N GLY A 468 -1.49 13.84 -30.31
CA GLY A 468 -1.12 12.68 -31.13
C GLY A 468 -2.09 12.36 -32.27
N ARG A 469 -1.75 11.31 -33.03
CA ARG A 469 -2.58 10.80 -34.14
C ARG A 469 -3.81 10.06 -33.60
N PRO A 470 -4.96 10.08 -34.29
CA PRO A 470 -6.19 9.39 -33.85
C PRO A 470 -5.98 7.88 -33.60
N GLY A 471 -5.11 7.23 -34.36
CA GLY A 471 -4.76 5.81 -34.14
C GLY A 471 -4.13 5.51 -32.77
N ARG A 472 -3.46 6.50 -32.16
CA ARG A 472 -2.86 6.34 -30.81
C ARG A 472 -3.92 6.33 -29.72
N ALA A 473 -4.99 7.11 -29.89
CA ALA A 473 -6.16 7.09 -29.02
C ALA A 473 -6.91 5.76 -29.14
N ALA A 474 -7.17 5.30 -30.38
CA ALA A 474 -7.79 4.00 -30.63
C ALA A 474 -7.01 2.85 -29.97
N ALA A 475 -5.67 2.83 -30.11
CA ALA A 475 -4.82 1.83 -29.47
C ALA A 475 -4.88 1.88 -27.93
N ALA A 476 -4.93 3.08 -27.33
CA ALA A 476 -5.03 3.24 -25.89
C ALA A 476 -6.37 2.72 -25.34
N PHE A 477 -7.48 3.03 -26.01
CA PHE A 477 -8.80 2.51 -25.64
C PHE A 477 -8.93 1.01 -25.87
N ALA A 478 -8.36 0.47 -26.94
CA ALA A 478 -8.31 -0.97 -27.19
C ALA A 478 -7.50 -1.71 -26.10
N ALA A 479 -6.34 -1.16 -25.71
CA ALA A 479 -5.55 -1.70 -24.62
C ALA A 479 -6.31 -1.64 -23.28
N LEU A 480 -7.00 -0.53 -23.00
CA LEU A 480 -7.85 -0.41 -21.81
C LEU A 480 -8.98 -1.46 -21.81
N ALA A 481 -9.67 -1.63 -22.94
CA ALA A 481 -10.73 -2.62 -23.08
C ALA A 481 -10.20 -4.06 -22.89
N ALA A 482 -9.02 -4.38 -23.42
CA ALA A 482 -8.38 -5.68 -23.21
C ALA A 482 -8.03 -5.92 -21.74
N VAL A 483 -7.46 -4.93 -21.04
CA VAL A 483 -7.14 -5.01 -19.61
C VAL A 483 -8.41 -5.16 -18.77
N LEU A 484 -9.44 -4.37 -19.04
CA LEU A 484 -10.72 -4.47 -18.32
C LEU A 484 -11.46 -5.77 -18.63
N GLY A 485 -11.38 -6.29 -19.85
CA GLY A 485 -11.92 -7.59 -20.23
C GLY A 485 -11.24 -8.73 -19.47
N GLY A 486 -9.91 -8.72 -19.40
CA GLY A 486 -9.14 -9.69 -18.62
C GLY A 486 -9.42 -9.59 -17.12
N PHE A 487 -9.52 -8.37 -16.57
CA PHE A 487 -9.86 -8.14 -15.17
C PHE A 487 -11.29 -8.59 -14.84
N GLY A 488 -12.26 -8.26 -15.70
CA GLY A 488 -13.64 -8.72 -15.58
C GLY A 488 -13.77 -10.24 -15.68
N TYR A 489 -12.98 -10.89 -16.54
CA TYR A 489 -12.90 -12.34 -16.61
C TYR A 489 -12.33 -12.96 -15.32
N CYS A 490 -11.30 -12.35 -14.73
CA CYS A 490 -10.80 -12.77 -13.41
C CYS A 490 -11.90 -12.67 -12.36
N LEU A 491 -12.62 -11.54 -12.28
CA LEU A 491 -13.74 -11.41 -11.36
C LEU A 491 -14.84 -12.46 -11.62
N TYR A 492 -15.17 -12.73 -12.88
CA TYR A 492 -16.14 -13.76 -13.25
C TYR A 492 -15.72 -15.16 -12.79
N ARG A 493 -14.43 -15.48 -12.82
CA ARG A 493 -13.86 -16.78 -12.40
C ARG A 493 -13.61 -16.89 -10.89
N ILE A 494 -14.00 -15.90 -10.08
CA ILE A 494 -13.90 -15.99 -8.61
C ILE A 494 -14.59 -17.25 -8.05
N PRO A 495 -15.83 -17.59 -8.43
CA PRO A 495 -16.53 -18.77 -7.93
C PRO A 495 -15.77 -20.06 -8.21
N ASP A 496 -15.35 -20.22 -9.48
CA ASP A 496 -14.64 -21.41 -9.93
C ASP A 496 -13.33 -21.63 -9.17
N VAL A 497 -12.61 -20.54 -8.86
CA VAL A 497 -11.23 -20.63 -8.34
C VAL A 497 -11.15 -20.49 -6.83
N LEU A 498 -11.89 -19.56 -6.22
CA LEU A 498 -11.85 -19.29 -4.78
C LEU A 498 -12.90 -20.08 -3.99
N TYR A 499 -13.95 -20.58 -4.66
CA TYR A 499 -15.08 -21.27 -4.01
C TYR A 499 -15.31 -22.67 -4.59
N TYR A 500 -14.22 -23.40 -4.87
CA TYR A 500 -14.23 -24.84 -5.20
C TYR A 500 -15.15 -25.25 -6.37
N GLY A 501 -15.18 -24.45 -7.44
CA GLY A 501 -15.98 -24.78 -8.63
C GLY A 501 -17.47 -24.46 -8.54
N LEU A 502 -17.91 -23.77 -7.47
CA LEU A 502 -19.29 -23.27 -7.37
C LEU A 502 -19.55 -22.17 -8.41
N ASN A 503 -20.82 -21.97 -8.79
CA ASN A 503 -21.21 -20.96 -9.76
C ASN A 503 -21.75 -19.67 -9.09
N TRP A 504 -21.84 -18.56 -9.85
CA TRP A 504 -22.37 -17.29 -9.35
C TRP A 504 -23.82 -17.38 -8.86
N ARG A 505 -24.66 -18.22 -9.50
CA ARG A 505 -26.06 -18.40 -9.09
C ARG A 505 -26.15 -18.92 -7.66
N PHE A 506 -25.29 -19.87 -7.30
CA PHE A 506 -25.15 -20.38 -5.94
C PHE A 506 -24.65 -19.29 -4.99
N LEU A 507 -23.55 -18.61 -5.32
CA LEU A 507 -22.99 -17.59 -4.43
C LEU A 507 -23.95 -16.44 -4.15
N LEU A 508 -24.71 -15.97 -5.14
CA LEU A 508 -25.70 -14.90 -4.94
C LEU A 508 -26.76 -15.28 -3.90
N VAL A 509 -27.10 -16.57 -3.81
CA VAL A 509 -28.07 -17.09 -2.85
C VAL A 509 -27.44 -17.31 -1.47
N TRP A 510 -26.24 -17.86 -1.40
CA TRP A 510 -25.61 -18.30 -0.14
C TRP A 510 -24.70 -17.26 0.53
N THR A 511 -23.98 -16.43 -0.24
CA THR A 511 -23.00 -15.47 0.30
C THR A 511 -23.63 -14.11 0.61
N PRO A 512 -23.08 -13.30 1.54
CA PRO A 512 -23.59 -11.97 1.87
C PRO A 512 -23.76 -11.06 0.65
N ALA A 513 -24.78 -10.21 0.67
CA ALA A 513 -25.08 -9.28 -0.44
C ALA A 513 -23.94 -8.27 -0.71
N THR A 514 -23.06 -8.06 0.25
CA THR A 514 -21.89 -7.19 0.14
C THR A 514 -20.82 -7.73 -0.81
N LEU A 515 -20.67 -9.06 -0.93
CA LEU A 515 -19.66 -9.68 -1.80
C LEU A 515 -19.86 -9.36 -3.29
N PRO A 516 -21.03 -9.61 -3.91
CA PRO A 516 -21.25 -9.23 -5.31
C PRO A 516 -21.22 -7.71 -5.52
N ALA A 517 -21.70 -6.93 -4.54
CA ALA A 517 -21.62 -5.47 -4.60
C ALA A 517 -20.15 -4.97 -4.60
N ALA A 518 -19.28 -5.57 -3.78
CA ALA A 518 -17.86 -5.25 -3.74
C ALA A 518 -17.17 -5.58 -5.06
N ALA A 519 -17.45 -6.75 -5.65
CA ALA A 519 -16.90 -7.14 -6.96
C ALA A 519 -17.29 -6.12 -8.05
N LEU A 520 -18.56 -5.70 -8.09
CA LEU A 520 -19.05 -4.68 -9.02
C LEU A 520 -18.41 -3.31 -8.78
N ALA A 521 -18.28 -2.89 -7.51
CA ALA A 521 -17.67 -1.61 -7.15
C ALA A 521 -16.19 -1.54 -7.55
N VAL A 522 -15.44 -2.62 -7.36
CA VAL A 522 -14.04 -2.71 -7.79
C VAL A 522 -13.93 -2.65 -9.31
N PHE A 523 -14.79 -3.36 -10.04
CA PHE A 523 -14.83 -3.28 -11.51
C PHE A 523 -15.16 -1.87 -12.01
N ALA A 524 -16.18 -1.23 -11.42
CA ALA A 524 -16.56 0.14 -11.74
C ALA A 524 -15.42 1.13 -11.44
N ALA A 525 -14.68 0.93 -10.35
CA ALA A 525 -13.53 1.76 -9.99
C ALA A 525 -12.40 1.62 -11.02
N ALA A 526 -12.08 0.40 -11.43
CA ALA A 526 -11.09 0.13 -12.47
C ALA A 526 -11.49 0.74 -13.82
N LEU A 527 -12.77 0.61 -14.20
CA LEU A 527 -13.31 1.18 -15.44
C LEU A 527 -13.21 2.72 -15.44
N LEU A 528 -13.78 3.38 -14.42
CA LEU A 528 -13.79 4.84 -14.34
C LEU A 528 -12.37 5.41 -14.23
N PHE A 529 -11.50 4.76 -13.44
CA PHE A 529 -10.10 5.17 -13.33
C PHE A 529 -9.36 4.97 -14.65
N GLY A 530 -9.59 3.85 -15.34
CA GLY A 530 -9.01 3.56 -16.64
C GLY A 530 -9.40 4.60 -17.69
N LEU A 531 -10.69 5.00 -17.72
CA LEU A 531 -11.18 6.06 -18.60
C LEU A 531 -10.54 7.42 -18.28
N TYR A 532 -10.49 7.81 -17.00
CA TYR A 532 -9.83 9.03 -16.55
C TYR A 532 -8.33 9.02 -16.89
N PHE A 533 -7.65 7.90 -16.67
CA PHE A 533 -6.24 7.74 -16.96
C PHE A 533 -5.96 7.81 -18.46
N ALA A 534 -6.75 7.12 -19.29
CA ALA A 534 -6.63 7.19 -20.75
C ALA A 534 -6.86 8.62 -21.26
N LEU A 535 -7.90 9.31 -20.77
CA LEU A 535 -8.21 10.69 -21.15
C LEU A 535 -7.06 11.65 -20.81
N THR A 536 -6.54 11.59 -19.58
CA THR A 536 -5.44 12.47 -19.14
C THR A 536 -4.11 12.18 -19.82
N GLN A 537 -3.89 10.96 -20.31
CA GLN A 537 -2.71 10.60 -21.12
C GLN A 537 -2.83 11.08 -22.58
N LEU A 538 -4.02 10.98 -23.18
CA LEU A 538 -4.27 11.39 -24.57
C LEU A 538 -4.43 12.90 -24.72
N ALA A 539 -4.95 13.57 -23.69
CA ALA A 539 -5.12 15.02 -23.63
C ALA A 539 -4.42 15.60 -22.39
N PRO A 540 -3.07 15.64 -22.40
CA PRO A 540 -2.30 16.14 -21.26
C PRO A 540 -2.53 17.65 -21.07
N LYS A 541 -2.56 18.09 -19.80
CA LYS A 541 -2.57 19.52 -19.44
C LYS A 541 -1.14 19.95 -19.09
N PRO A 542 -0.62 21.06 -19.63
CA PRO A 542 0.71 21.57 -19.28
C PRO A 542 0.83 21.82 -17.77
N ALA A 543 1.94 21.39 -17.16
CA ALA A 543 2.25 21.52 -15.73
C ALA A 543 1.28 20.83 -14.74
N GLU A 544 0.42 19.92 -15.20
CA GLU A 544 -0.46 19.16 -14.31
C GLU A 544 0.30 18.11 -13.48
N ARG A 545 0.22 18.23 -12.15
CA ARG A 545 0.81 17.29 -11.18
C ARG A 545 -0.28 16.45 -10.51
N SER A 546 -0.87 15.51 -11.24
CA SER A 546 -1.97 14.67 -10.72
C SER A 546 -1.46 13.56 -9.79
N LEU A 547 -1.24 13.89 -8.51
CA LEU A 547 -0.83 12.94 -7.47
C LEU A 547 -1.85 11.79 -7.28
N PHE A 548 -3.13 12.06 -7.49
CA PHE A 548 -4.20 11.05 -7.36
C PHE A 548 -3.94 9.82 -8.23
N SER A 549 -3.59 10.04 -9.50
CA SER A 549 -3.35 8.95 -10.44
C SER A 549 -2.09 8.13 -10.11
N LEU A 550 -1.08 8.76 -9.49
CA LEU A 550 0.08 8.06 -8.96
C LEU A 550 -0.31 7.18 -7.77
N ILE A 551 -1.10 7.70 -6.83
CA ILE A 551 -1.56 6.95 -5.66
C ILE A 551 -2.34 5.70 -6.10
N VAL A 552 -3.33 5.85 -7.00
CA VAL A 552 -4.14 4.72 -7.46
C VAL A 552 -3.30 3.67 -8.19
N LEU A 553 -2.36 4.08 -9.05
CA LEU A 553 -1.46 3.14 -9.73
C LEU A 553 -0.48 2.45 -8.77
N SER A 554 0.02 3.15 -7.75
CA SER A 554 0.86 2.57 -6.70
C SER A 554 0.10 1.56 -5.86
N LEU A 555 -1.17 1.86 -5.50
CA LEU A 555 -2.06 0.92 -4.83
C LEU A 555 -2.36 -0.31 -5.68
N ALA A 556 -2.69 -0.12 -6.96
CA ALA A 556 -2.93 -1.22 -7.89
C ALA A 556 -1.70 -2.12 -8.05
N SER A 557 -0.51 -1.52 -8.21
CA SER A 557 0.75 -2.27 -8.29
C SER A 557 1.05 -3.05 -7.01
N GLY A 558 0.89 -2.43 -5.85
CA GLY A 558 1.07 -3.11 -4.56
C GLY A 558 0.05 -4.22 -4.32
N PHE A 559 -1.21 -4.04 -4.73
CA PHE A 559 -2.23 -5.09 -4.71
C PHE A 559 -1.87 -6.24 -5.66
N GLY A 560 -1.42 -5.95 -6.88
CA GLY A 560 -0.94 -6.98 -7.81
C GLY A 560 0.20 -7.81 -7.21
N ASN A 561 1.12 -7.15 -6.49
CA ASN A 561 2.17 -7.83 -5.76
C ASN A 561 1.63 -8.71 -4.62
N ALA A 562 0.70 -8.20 -3.82
CA ALA A 562 0.05 -8.95 -2.76
C ALA A 562 -0.74 -10.16 -3.29
N LEU A 563 -1.41 -10.02 -4.44
CA LEU A 563 -2.14 -11.09 -5.10
C LEU A 563 -1.19 -12.23 -5.52
N ILE A 564 0.02 -11.92 -6.00
CA ILE A 564 1.04 -12.94 -6.30
C ILE A 564 1.36 -13.77 -5.05
N ILE A 565 1.61 -13.11 -3.92
CA ILE A 565 1.92 -13.78 -2.64
C ILE A 565 0.75 -14.66 -2.21
N PHE A 566 -0.46 -14.12 -2.25
CA PHE A 566 -1.67 -14.83 -1.88
C PHE A 566 -1.86 -16.09 -2.73
N VAL A 567 -1.78 -15.95 -4.06
CA VAL A 567 -1.99 -17.07 -5.01
C VAL A 567 -0.92 -18.16 -4.83
N VAL A 568 0.34 -17.78 -4.62
CA VAL A 568 1.42 -18.76 -4.37
C VAL A 568 1.19 -19.48 -3.03
N ASN A 569 0.84 -18.75 -1.97
CA ASN A 569 0.55 -19.35 -0.67
C ASN A 569 -0.67 -20.29 -0.72
N GLU A 570 -1.71 -19.87 -1.44
CA GLU A 570 -2.92 -20.68 -1.67
C GLU A 570 -2.59 -21.95 -2.47
N ALA A 571 -1.78 -21.85 -3.52
CA ALA A 571 -1.34 -23.00 -4.30
C ALA A 571 -0.55 -24.01 -3.45
N LEU A 572 0.29 -23.55 -2.52
CA LEU A 572 1.06 -24.39 -1.59
C LEU A 572 0.20 -25.05 -0.50
N ASN A 573 -0.98 -24.50 -0.20
CA ASN A 573 -1.87 -25.02 0.83
C ASN A 573 -3.01 -25.90 0.28
N ARG A 574 -3.20 -25.97 -1.04
CA ARG A 574 -4.10 -26.96 -1.66
C ARG A 574 -3.42 -28.33 -1.60
N GLY A 575 -4.04 -29.29 -0.92
CA GLY A 575 -3.48 -30.63 -0.71
C GLY A 575 -3.22 -31.40 -2.00
N ASP A 576 -2.48 -32.51 -1.88
CA ASP A 576 -1.94 -33.32 -2.99
C ASP A 576 -2.98 -33.96 -3.94
N ASP A 577 -4.28 -33.87 -3.63
CA ASP A 577 -5.37 -34.56 -4.33
C ASP A 577 -6.14 -33.69 -5.35
N ALA A 578 -5.75 -32.42 -5.56
CA ALA A 578 -6.43 -31.55 -6.54
C ALA A 578 -5.69 -31.53 -7.89
N ASP A 579 -6.43 -31.74 -8.99
CA ASP A 579 -5.97 -31.48 -10.36
C ASP A 579 -5.28 -30.12 -10.47
N PHE A 580 -4.31 -30.00 -11.39
CA PHE A 580 -3.50 -28.80 -11.62
C PHE A 580 -4.37 -27.53 -11.51
N PRO A 581 -4.08 -26.61 -10.55
CA PRO A 581 -4.95 -25.48 -10.26
C PRO A 581 -4.80 -24.38 -11.33
N SER A 582 -5.23 -24.67 -12.55
CA SER A 582 -5.22 -23.81 -13.73
C SER A 582 -5.88 -22.44 -13.45
N GLY A 583 -6.88 -22.44 -12.58
CA GLY A 583 -7.53 -21.24 -12.07
C GLY A 583 -6.58 -20.32 -11.30
N LEU A 584 -5.75 -20.84 -10.39
CA LEU A 584 -4.79 -20.03 -9.63
C LEU A 584 -3.70 -19.44 -10.54
N LEU A 585 -3.28 -20.18 -11.58
CA LEU A 585 -2.33 -19.68 -12.56
C LEU A 585 -2.84 -18.41 -13.27
N LEU A 586 -4.14 -18.34 -13.59
CA LEU A 586 -4.75 -17.12 -14.15
C LEU A 586 -4.56 -15.91 -13.23
N TYR A 587 -4.84 -16.05 -11.93
CA TYR A 587 -4.66 -14.96 -10.96
C TYR A 587 -3.20 -14.62 -10.72
N LEU A 588 -2.28 -15.59 -10.80
CA LEU A 588 -0.85 -15.33 -10.75
C LEU A 588 -0.42 -14.46 -11.93
N LEU A 589 -0.81 -14.82 -13.16
CA LEU A 589 -0.51 -14.05 -14.36
C LEU A 589 -1.14 -12.66 -14.33
N ALA A 590 -2.39 -12.55 -13.87
CA ALA A 590 -3.08 -11.28 -13.69
C ALA A 590 -2.36 -10.40 -12.65
N GLY A 591 -1.97 -10.96 -11.51
CA GLY A 591 -1.21 -10.28 -10.47
C GLY A 591 0.14 -9.75 -10.98
N ILE A 592 0.89 -10.57 -11.73
CA ILE A 592 2.14 -10.19 -12.39
C ILE A 592 1.88 -9.05 -13.40
N ALA A 593 0.86 -9.17 -14.25
CA ALA A 593 0.54 -8.14 -15.23
C ALA A 593 0.20 -6.80 -14.56
N VAL A 594 -0.67 -6.81 -13.54
CA VAL A 594 -1.04 -5.62 -12.77
C VAL A 594 0.19 -5.01 -12.08
N TYR A 595 1.04 -5.84 -11.46
CA TYR A 595 2.26 -5.38 -10.80
C TYR A 595 3.23 -4.73 -11.80
N VAL A 596 3.58 -5.42 -12.89
CA VAL A 596 4.57 -4.96 -13.88
C VAL A 596 4.08 -3.72 -14.62
N VAL A 597 2.84 -3.72 -15.10
CA VAL A 597 2.26 -2.57 -15.81
C VAL A 597 2.12 -1.38 -14.86
N GLY A 598 1.59 -1.60 -13.65
CA GLY A 598 1.48 -0.57 -12.61
C GLY A 598 2.85 0.05 -12.28
N GLN A 599 3.87 -0.77 -12.02
CA GLN A 599 5.23 -0.30 -11.77
C GLN A 599 5.78 0.52 -12.92
N LYS A 600 5.62 0.05 -14.16
CA LYS A 600 6.13 0.74 -15.35
C LYS A 600 5.47 2.12 -15.52
N LEU A 601 4.15 2.22 -15.31
CA LEU A 601 3.40 3.48 -15.41
C LEU A 601 3.80 4.47 -14.30
N VAL A 602 3.88 4.01 -13.04
CA VAL A 602 4.31 4.83 -11.91
C VAL A 602 5.73 5.35 -12.10
N ARG A 603 6.68 4.46 -12.46
CA ARG A 603 8.09 4.81 -12.73
C ARG A 603 8.21 5.86 -13.82
N THR A 604 7.54 5.65 -14.95
CA THR A 604 7.62 6.58 -16.09
C THR A 604 7.11 7.97 -15.73
N ARG A 605 6.00 8.09 -15.00
CA ARG A 605 5.45 9.39 -14.60
C ARG A 605 6.33 10.12 -13.60
N LEU A 606 6.81 9.43 -12.57
CA LEU A 606 7.66 10.04 -11.54
C LEU A 606 8.98 10.54 -12.13
N ILE A 607 9.63 9.75 -13.01
CA ILE A 607 10.84 10.17 -13.70
C ILE A 607 10.61 11.46 -14.49
N ARG A 608 9.50 11.58 -15.24
CA ARG A 608 9.17 12.82 -15.97
C ARG A 608 8.96 13.99 -15.01
N MET A 609 8.14 13.79 -13.97
CA MET A 609 7.85 14.84 -12.98
C MET A 609 9.12 15.35 -12.29
N ALA A 610 10.05 14.48 -11.92
CA ALA A 610 11.28 14.90 -11.28
C ALA A 610 12.23 15.62 -12.23
N ASN A 611 12.37 15.15 -13.47
CA ASN A 611 13.16 15.87 -14.48
C ASN A 611 12.56 17.25 -14.79
N ASP A 612 11.23 17.37 -14.88
CA ASP A 612 10.54 18.64 -15.07
C ASP A 612 10.78 19.58 -13.87
N MET A 613 10.73 19.05 -12.63
CA MET A 613 11.05 19.82 -11.42
C MET A 613 12.50 20.30 -11.42
N VAL A 614 13.44 19.46 -11.81
CA VAL A 614 14.87 19.81 -11.91
C VAL A 614 15.08 20.88 -12.97
N TYR A 615 14.48 20.74 -14.15
CA TYR A 615 14.53 21.74 -15.21
C TYR A 615 13.98 23.08 -14.75
N GLN A 616 12.81 23.09 -14.09
CA GLN A 616 12.21 24.30 -13.53
C GLN A 616 13.10 24.96 -12.49
N LYS A 617 13.67 24.19 -11.56
CA LYS A 617 14.54 24.71 -10.50
C LYS A 617 15.87 25.24 -11.04
N ARG A 618 16.48 24.56 -12.02
CA ARG A 618 17.69 25.06 -12.71
C ARG A 618 17.40 26.38 -13.43
N THR A 619 16.30 26.44 -14.19
CA THR A 619 15.89 27.65 -14.91
C THR A 619 15.60 28.81 -13.95
N GLU A 620 14.94 28.53 -12.83
CA GLU A 620 14.68 29.50 -11.76
C GLU A 620 15.98 30.04 -11.16
N LEU A 621 16.89 29.16 -10.72
CA LEU A 621 18.18 29.56 -10.16
C LEU A 621 19.02 30.34 -11.16
N THR A 622 19.13 29.89 -12.41
CA THR A 622 19.87 30.62 -13.46
C THR A 622 19.30 32.02 -13.68
N ARG A 623 17.96 32.17 -13.73
CA ARG A 623 17.32 33.49 -13.85
C ARG A 623 17.64 34.39 -12.66
N ARG A 624 17.57 33.85 -11.43
CA ARG A 624 17.90 34.61 -10.21
C ARG A 624 19.37 35.04 -10.18
N ILE A 625 20.28 34.13 -10.56
CA ILE A 625 21.73 34.43 -10.63
C ILE A 625 22.01 35.53 -11.65
N LEU A 626 21.43 35.45 -12.86
CA LEU A 626 21.64 36.46 -13.92
C LEU A 626 21.04 37.82 -13.58
N ASN A 627 20.02 37.86 -12.73
CA ASN A 627 19.36 39.10 -12.30
C ASN A 627 19.87 39.63 -10.96
N ALA A 628 20.76 38.91 -10.27
CA ALA A 628 21.31 39.34 -8.99
C ALA A 628 22.35 40.44 -9.19
N SER A 629 22.47 41.36 -8.22
CA SER A 629 23.50 42.39 -8.25
C SER A 629 24.91 41.77 -8.26
N TYR A 630 25.85 42.39 -8.98
CA TYR A 630 27.23 41.92 -9.08
C TYR A 630 27.87 41.71 -7.70
N ARG A 631 27.68 42.66 -6.76
CA ARG A 631 28.15 42.55 -5.38
C ARG A 631 27.70 41.27 -4.70
N ARG A 632 26.44 40.84 -4.92
CA ARG A 632 25.91 39.65 -4.24
C ARG A 632 26.53 38.38 -4.78
N VAL A 633 26.71 38.30 -6.10
CA VAL A 633 27.38 37.17 -6.74
C VAL A 633 28.86 37.09 -6.32
N GLU A 634 29.55 38.23 -6.20
CA GLU A 634 30.95 38.32 -5.73
C GLU A 634 31.11 37.81 -4.28
N GLN A 635 30.10 38.00 -3.42
CA GLN A 635 30.11 37.51 -2.03
C GLN A 635 29.84 36.00 -1.91
N ILE A 636 29.21 35.38 -2.90
CA ILE A 636 28.88 33.96 -2.87
C ILE A 636 30.11 33.16 -3.36
N GLU A 637 30.55 32.22 -2.55
CA GLU A 637 31.60 31.27 -2.91
C GLU A 637 31.25 30.53 -4.22
N GLN A 638 32.11 30.61 -5.25
CA GLN A 638 31.85 30.03 -6.58
C GLN A 638 31.46 28.54 -6.54
N GLY A 639 32.05 27.77 -5.62
CA GLY A 639 31.73 26.35 -5.42
C GLY A 639 30.28 26.09 -4.99
N LYS A 640 29.64 27.03 -4.29
CA LYS A 640 28.23 26.90 -3.85
C LYS A 640 27.27 26.97 -5.05
N ILE A 641 27.48 27.90 -5.96
CA ILE A 641 26.64 28.07 -7.16
C ILE A 641 26.73 26.81 -8.05
N GLN A 642 27.95 26.32 -8.29
CA GLN A 642 28.17 25.12 -9.09
C GLN A 642 27.54 23.87 -8.46
N THR A 643 27.68 23.71 -7.13
CA THR A 643 27.10 22.58 -6.40
C THR A 643 25.57 22.61 -6.44
N ALA A 644 24.96 23.78 -6.28
CA ALA A 644 23.51 23.95 -6.33
C ALA A 644 22.94 23.64 -7.72
N LEU A 645 23.52 24.19 -8.78
CA LEU A 645 23.05 23.99 -10.15
C LEU A 645 23.25 22.56 -10.66
N ASN A 646 24.28 21.85 -10.18
CA ASN A 646 24.59 20.50 -10.65
C ASN A 646 24.16 19.41 -9.65
N ASN A 647 24.91 19.23 -8.56
CA ASN A 647 24.82 18.06 -7.68
C ASN A 647 23.53 18.06 -6.83
N ASP A 648 23.13 19.21 -6.28
CA ASP A 648 21.94 19.28 -5.42
C ASP A 648 20.65 19.13 -6.25
N THR A 649 20.61 19.64 -7.49
CA THR A 649 19.47 19.40 -8.39
C THR A 649 19.42 17.97 -8.92
N GLU A 650 20.56 17.32 -9.17
CA GLU A 650 20.59 15.89 -9.53
C GLU A 650 20.06 15.01 -8.40
N THR A 651 20.45 15.31 -7.15
CA THR A 651 19.93 14.61 -5.96
C THR A 651 18.40 14.66 -5.86
N ILE A 652 17.77 15.74 -6.33
CA ILE A 652 16.31 15.87 -6.41
C ILE A 652 15.72 14.95 -7.49
N SER A 653 16.42 14.71 -8.60
CA SER A 653 15.96 13.80 -9.65
C SER A 653 15.84 12.36 -9.14
N ASP A 654 16.86 11.91 -8.39
CA ASP A 654 16.94 10.57 -7.81
C ASP A 654 15.82 10.26 -6.82
N PHE A 655 15.21 11.30 -6.22
CA PHE A 655 14.05 11.19 -5.33
C PHE A 655 12.92 10.33 -5.91
N SER A 656 12.73 10.33 -7.23
CA SER A 656 11.70 9.51 -7.90
C SER A 656 11.83 8.03 -7.55
N ASN A 657 13.02 7.46 -7.68
CA ASN A 657 13.26 6.03 -7.43
C ASN A 657 13.03 5.68 -5.95
N ILE A 658 13.35 6.62 -5.06
CA ILE A 658 13.17 6.48 -3.62
C ILE A 658 11.68 6.46 -3.27
N VAL A 659 10.89 7.39 -3.80
CA VAL A 659 9.43 7.44 -3.57
C VAL A 659 8.75 6.18 -4.11
N ILE A 660 9.14 5.70 -5.30
CA ILE A 660 8.55 4.51 -5.91
C ILE A 660 8.78 3.28 -5.04
N THR A 661 10.03 3.08 -4.64
CA THR A 661 10.43 1.93 -3.82
C THR A 661 9.74 2.00 -2.46
N GLY A 662 9.81 3.14 -1.78
CA GLY A 662 9.16 3.35 -0.48
C GLY A 662 7.65 3.15 -0.51
N ALA A 663 6.96 3.72 -1.51
CA ALA A 663 5.51 3.58 -1.65
C ALA A 663 5.08 2.15 -1.97
N THR A 664 5.76 1.48 -2.92
CA THR A 664 5.46 0.08 -3.28
C THR A 664 5.69 -0.84 -2.10
N SER A 665 6.80 -0.66 -1.37
CA SER A 665 7.09 -1.42 -0.16
C SER A 665 6.05 -1.18 0.94
N LEU A 666 5.64 0.07 1.16
CA LEU A 666 4.63 0.39 2.16
C LEU A 666 3.28 -0.27 1.85
N VAL A 667 2.80 -0.16 0.61
CA VAL A 667 1.54 -0.80 0.19
C VAL A 667 1.63 -2.31 0.32
N THR A 668 2.75 -2.92 -0.11
CA THR A 668 2.96 -4.37 0.04
C THR A 668 2.91 -4.78 1.51
N LEU A 669 3.58 -4.04 2.41
CA LEU A 669 3.54 -4.35 3.85
C LEU A 669 2.15 -4.20 4.44
N VAL A 670 1.41 -3.16 4.09
CA VAL A 670 0.02 -2.99 4.53
C VAL A 670 -0.83 -4.18 4.09
N CYS A 671 -0.70 -4.63 2.83
CA CYS A 671 -1.41 -5.81 2.34
C CYS A 671 -1.01 -7.09 3.09
N CYS A 672 0.29 -7.29 3.36
CA CYS A 672 0.76 -8.43 4.15
C CYS A 672 0.22 -8.40 5.58
N PHE A 673 0.18 -7.23 6.22
CA PHE A 673 -0.38 -7.07 7.57
C PHE A 673 -1.89 -7.32 7.60
N VAL A 674 -2.64 -6.81 6.62
CA VAL A 674 -4.07 -7.10 6.47
C VAL A 674 -4.28 -8.60 6.29
N TYR A 675 -3.52 -9.25 5.40
CA TYR A 675 -3.60 -10.69 5.18
C TYR A 675 -3.30 -11.49 6.44
N MET A 676 -2.22 -11.20 7.17
CA MET A 676 -1.95 -11.84 8.46
C MET A 676 -3.07 -11.58 9.48
N GLY A 677 -3.61 -10.36 9.53
CA GLY A 677 -4.73 -10.00 10.41
C GLY A 677 -5.99 -10.83 10.16
N THR A 678 -6.27 -11.19 8.90
CA THR A 678 -7.39 -12.09 8.58
C THR A 678 -7.21 -13.51 9.11
N ILE A 679 -5.97 -13.95 9.31
CA ILE A 679 -5.65 -15.27 9.86
C ILE A 679 -5.72 -15.25 11.38
N SER A 680 -4.99 -14.32 12.02
CA SER A 680 -4.99 -14.10 13.47
C SER A 680 -4.59 -12.66 13.83
N VAL A 681 -5.51 -11.93 14.47
CA VAL A 681 -5.25 -10.58 14.98
C VAL A 681 -4.13 -10.58 16.02
N TYR A 682 -4.10 -11.57 16.92
CA TYR A 682 -3.03 -11.69 17.93
C TYR A 682 -1.68 -12.00 17.30
N GLY A 683 -1.66 -12.90 16.32
CA GLY A 683 -0.44 -13.20 15.55
C GLY A 683 0.09 -11.95 14.86
N LEU A 684 -0.80 -11.16 14.23
CA LEU A 684 -0.45 -9.87 13.62
C LEU A 684 0.17 -8.90 14.63
N LEU A 685 -0.46 -8.71 15.81
CA LEU A 685 0.02 -7.78 16.82
C LEU A 685 1.42 -8.15 17.33
N VAL A 686 1.67 -9.44 17.58
CA VAL A 686 2.99 -9.93 17.98
C VAL A 686 4.00 -9.74 16.85
N SER A 687 3.66 -10.10 15.61
CA SER A 687 4.55 -9.86 14.46
C SER A 687 4.87 -8.36 14.29
N MET A 688 3.90 -7.47 14.42
CA MET A 688 4.11 -6.02 14.40
C MET A 688 5.03 -5.58 15.53
N PHE A 689 4.84 -6.07 16.75
CA PHE A 689 5.71 -5.74 17.88
C PHE A 689 7.16 -6.16 17.61
N VAL A 690 7.38 -7.39 17.16
CA VAL A 690 8.74 -7.89 16.88
C VAL A 690 9.39 -7.11 15.73
N ILE A 691 8.64 -6.79 14.66
CA ILE A 691 9.13 -5.98 13.54
C ILE A 691 9.46 -4.55 13.99
N VAL A 692 8.60 -3.92 14.80
CA VAL A 692 8.85 -2.56 15.32
C VAL A 692 10.06 -2.55 16.27
N ALA A 693 10.21 -3.57 17.12
CA ALA A 693 11.38 -3.72 17.98
C ALA A 693 12.68 -3.88 17.15
N ALA A 694 12.65 -4.74 16.12
CA ALA A 694 13.76 -4.91 15.18
C ALA A 694 14.09 -3.62 14.41
N ALA A 695 13.07 -2.91 13.91
CA ALA A 695 13.23 -1.63 13.23
C ALA A 695 13.77 -0.53 14.16
N GLY A 696 13.32 -0.50 15.42
CA GLY A 696 13.82 0.40 16.44
C GLY A 696 15.30 0.16 16.76
N LEU A 697 15.70 -1.10 16.94
CA LEU A 697 17.11 -1.48 17.10
C LEU A 697 17.94 -1.07 15.88
N HIS A 698 17.46 -1.36 14.67
CA HIS A 698 18.13 -0.97 13.43
C HIS A 698 18.30 0.55 13.33
N PHE A 699 17.26 1.33 13.67
CA PHE A 699 17.31 2.79 13.70
C PHE A 699 18.34 3.32 14.71
N LEU A 700 18.40 2.74 15.92
CA LEU A 700 19.38 3.13 16.94
C LEU A 700 20.82 2.89 16.47
N PHE A 701 21.10 1.74 15.86
CA PHE A 701 22.42 1.46 15.28
C PHE A 701 22.73 2.35 14.07
N GLY A 702 21.73 2.63 13.24
CA GLY A 702 21.83 3.53 12.08
C GLY A 702 22.18 4.97 12.48
N ARG A 703 21.63 5.48 13.59
CA ARG A 703 21.96 6.82 14.09
C ARG A 703 23.45 6.99 14.43
N GLN A 704 24.08 5.95 14.94
CA GLN A 704 25.53 5.95 15.20
C GLN A 704 26.34 5.97 13.90
N ALA A 705 25.90 5.23 12.88
CA ALA A 705 26.55 5.21 11.56
C ALA A 705 26.42 6.57 10.84
N ASN A 706 25.26 7.22 10.91
CA ASN A 706 25.05 8.56 10.34
C ASN A 706 26.03 9.62 10.89
N ARG A 707 26.34 9.60 12.19
CA ARG A 707 27.33 10.54 12.76
C ARG A 707 28.74 10.36 12.19
N LEU A 708 29.15 9.12 11.92
CA LEU A 708 30.43 8.83 11.27
C LEU A 708 30.42 9.28 9.80
N TRP A 709 29.27 9.17 9.13
CA TRP A 709 29.10 9.63 7.77
C TRP A 709 29.26 11.15 7.64
N GLU A 710 28.68 11.90 8.58
CA GLU A 710 28.86 13.35 8.67
C GLU A 710 30.35 13.71 8.77
N GLN A 711 31.11 13.03 9.66
CA GLN A 711 32.56 13.23 9.78
C GLN A 711 33.33 12.90 8.50
N THR A 712 32.98 11.79 7.82
CA THR A 712 33.62 11.43 6.54
C THR A 712 33.37 12.49 5.47
N ARG A 713 32.19 13.13 5.48
CA ARG A 713 31.87 14.20 4.53
C ARG A 713 32.68 15.47 4.81
N ASP A 714 32.89 15.83 6.07
CA ASP A 714 33.71 17.00 6.41
C ASP A 714 35.17 16.81 5.96
N ILE A 715 35.72 15.61 6.15
CA ILE A 715 37.07 15.26 5.67
C ILE A 715 37.13 15.26 4.13
N GLN A 716 36.03 14.88 3.47
CA GLN A 716 35.93 14.98 2.01
C GLN A 716 36.06 16.42 1.52
N ASN A 717 35.47 17.40 2.22
CA ASN A 717 35.59 18.81 1.87
C ASN A 717 37.05 19.30 1.99
N VAL A 718 37.76 18.87 3.04
CA VAL A 718 39.19 19.18 3.20
C VAL A 718 40.01 18.63 2.03
N PHE A 719 39.72 17.39 1.61
CA PHE A 719 40.37 16.80 0.44
C PHE A 719 40.07 17.57 -0.86
N PHE A 720 38.82 17.99 -1.09
CA PHE A 720 38.47 18.82 -2.25
C PHE A 720 39.15 20.21 -2.22
N ALA A 721 39.35 20.79 -1.03
CA ALA A 721 40.13 22.02 -0.90
C ALA A 721 41.58 21.83 -1.36
N PHE A 722 42.22 20.69 -1.04
CA PHE A 722 43.55 20.37 -1.57
C PHE A 722 43.54 20.23 -3.10
N ILE A 723 42.51 19.62 -3.70
CA ILE A 723 42.40 19.55 -5.17
C ILE A 723 42.33 20.96 -5.76
N HIS A 724 41.51 21.85 -5.18
CA HIS A 724 41.43 23.23 -5.63
C HIS A 724 42.76 23.99 -5.46
N HIS A 725 43.44 23.86 -4.31
CA HIS A 725 44.75 24.47 -4.09
C HIS A 725 45.81 23.93 -5.05
N MET A 726 45.75 22.65 -5.39
CA MET A 726 46.66 22.03 -6.36
C MET A 726 46.45 22.60 -7.75
N THR A 727 45.20 22.76 -8.20
CA THR A 727 44.89 23.29 -9.53
C THR A 727 45.18 24.78 -9.64
N SER A 728 44.81 25.56 -8.61
CA SER A 728 44.94 27.02 -8.63
C SER A 728 46.36 27.49 -8.29
N GLY A 729 47.05 26.77 -7.41
CA GLY A 729 48.43 27.05 -6.97
C GLY A 729 49.51 26.22 -7.68
N PHE A 730 49.18 25.60 -8.82
CA PHE A 730 50.07 24.67 -9.51
C PHE A 730 51.40 25.31 -9.93
N LYS A 731 51.35 26.59 -10.31
CA LYS A 731 52.53 27.36 -10.73
C LYS A 731 53.51 27.52 -9.56
N GLU A 732 53.01 27.89 -8.39
CA GLU A 732 53.76 28.09 -7.15
C GLU A 732 54.38 26.78 -6.64
N LEU A 733 53.63 25.68 -6.75
CA LEU A 733 54.11 24.33 -6.44
C LEU A 733 55.19 23.87 -7.42
N SER A 734 55.07 24.22 -8.70
CA SER A 734 56.06 23.84 -9.73
C SER A 734 57.42 24.53 -9.55
N LEU A 735 57.45 25.72 -8.94
CA LEU A 735 58.67 26.51 -8.75
C LEU A 735 59.55 26.02 -7.60
N SER A 736 59.02 25.28 -6.62
CA SER A 736 59.79 24.80 -5.47
C SER A 736 59.52 23.34 -5.17
N GLY A 737 60.54 22.49 -5.38
CA GLY A 737 60.47 21.08 -5.02
C GLY A 737 60.12 20.84 -3.55
N ARG A 738 60.62 21.69 -2.63
CA ARG A 738 60.31 21.61 -1.19
C ARG A 738 58.85 21.97 -0.90
N LYS A 739 58.29 23.03 -1.50
CA LYS A 739 56.86 23.37 -1.35
C LYS A 739 55.97 22.27 -1.93
N ARG A 740 56.32 21.75 -3.10
CA ARG A 740 55.61 20.64 -3.75
C ARG A 740 55.59 19.40 -2.88
N GLU A 741 56.73 19.05 -2.28
CA GLU A 741 56.81 17.86 -1.43
C GLU A 741 56.04 18.04 -0.12
N ALA A 742 56.12 19.21 0.53
CA ALA A 742 55.33 19.51 1.73
C ALA A 742 53.81 19.48 1.44
N PHE A 743 53.37 20.11 0.35
CA PHE A 743 51.97 20.06 -0.08
C PHE A 743 51.52 18.65 -0.42
N ARG A 744 52.36 17.89 -1.11
CA ARG A 744 52.10 16.47 -1.45
C ARG A 744 51.99 15.63 -0.19
N GLU A 745 52.82 15.87 0.82
CA GLU A 745 52.78 15.18 2.12
C GLU A 745 51.46 15.49 2.85
N ASP A 746 51.07 16.76 2.97
CA ASP A 746 49.80 17.17 3.58
C ASP A 746 48.58 16.59 2.85
N MET A 747 48.58 16.66 1.52
CA MET A 747 47.53 16.07 0.68
C MET A 747 47.49 14.54 0.86
N PHE A 748 48.65 13.88 0.93
CA PHE A 748 48.75 12.44 1.16
C PHE A 748 48.22 12.05 2.54
N LEU A 749 48.58 12.79 3.61
CA LEU A 749 48.06 12.60 4.96
C LEU A 749 46.54 12.82 5.02
N SER A 750 46.02 13.86 4.36
CA SER A 750 44.58 14.11 4.25
C SER A 750 43.87 12.98 3.49
N SER A 751 44.48 12.44 2.43
CA SER A 751 43.94 11.32 1.65
C SER A 751 43.91 10.02 2.47
N LEU A 752 44.96 9.74 3.26
CA LEU A 752 44.98 8.62 4.20
C LEU A 752 43.90 8.76 5.27
N ALA A 753 43.77 9.96 5.88
CA ALA A 753 42.73 10.23 6.87
C ALA A 753 41.33 10.06 6.27
N TYR A 754 41.11 10.55 5.04
CA TYR A 754 39.86 10.36 4.30
C TYR A 754 39.57 8.87 4.07
N ARG A 755 40.54 8.12 3.54
CA ARG A 755 40.42 6.68 3.29
C ARG A 755 40.05 5.94 4.57
N ASP A 756 40.79 6.13 5.65
CA ASP A 756 40.62 5.37 6.88
C ASP A 756 39.28 5.69 7.57
N LYS A 757 38.87 6.96 7.55
CA LYS A 757 37.58 7.40 8.09
C LYS A 757 36.42 6.91 7.23
N ARG A 758 36.57 6.94 5.90
CA ARG A 758 35.58 6.39 4.96
C ARG A 758 35.40 4.89 5.14
N ILE A 759 36.50 4.12 5.17
CA ILE A 759 36.45 2.67 5.45
C ILE A 759 35.76 2.40 6.78
N LYS A 760 36.08 3.15 7.83
CA LYS A 760 35.43 2.99 9.15
C LYS A 760 33.95 3.34 9.13
N GLY A 761 33.55 4.37 8.38
CA GLY A 761 32.16 4.75 8.16
C GLY A 761 31.38 3.69 7.39
N ASP A 762 31.93 3.23 6.25
CA ASP A 762 31.35 2.20 5.39
C ASP A 762 31.22 0.86 6.13
N MET A 763 32.26 0.44 6.87
CA MET A 763 32.18 -0.75 7.74
C MET A 763 31.11 -0.60 8.82
N LYS A 764 30.90 0.60 9.37
CA LYS A 764 29.84 0.82 10.37
C LYS A 764 28.45 0.67 9.75
N PHE A 765 28.24 1.18 8.54
CA PHE A 765 27.01 0.98 7.77
C PHE A 765 26.78 -0.48 7.37
N ALA A 766 27.82 -1.17 6.89
CA ALA A 766 27.74 -2.60 6.58
C ALA A 766 27.29 -3.41 7.81
N ASN A 767 27.84 -3.10 9.00
CA ASN A 767 27.39 -3.72 10.25
C ASN A 767 25.92 -3.42 10.59
N VAL A 768 25.42 -2.22 10.29
CA VAL A 768 24.00 -1.88 10.50
C VAL A 768 23.11 -2.77 9.62
N ASN A 769 23.47 -2.95 8.35
CA ASN A 769 22.72 -3.81 7.42
C ASN A 769 22.74 -5.29 7.86
N VAL A 770 23.92 -5.83 8.21
CA VAL A 770 24.05 -7.22 8.70
C VAL A 770 23.23 -7.45 9.97
N ILE A 771 23.23 -6.49 10.90
CA ILE A 771 22.38 -6.57 12.10
C ILE A 771 20.90 -6.53 11.71
N GLY A 772 20.51 -5.71 10.73
CA GLY A 772 19.15 -5.66 10.20
C GLY A 772 18.68 -7.01 9.65
N GLU A 773 19.47 -7.63 8.77
CA GLU A 773 19.19 -8.97 8.21
C GLU A 773 19.10 -10.04 9.31
N LEU A 774 20.00 -10.01 10.30
CA LEU A 774 20.00 -10.95 11.41
C LEU A 774 18.78 -10.77 12.32
N MET A 775 18.36 -9.53 12.61
CA MET A 775 17.14 -9.26 13.36
C MET A 775 15.90 -9.77 12.63
N PHE A 776 15.86 -9.67 11.29
CA PHE A 776 14.75 -10.19 10.51
C PHE A 776 14.69 -11.73 10.53
N SER A 777 15.83 -12.39 10.33
CA SER A 777 15.94 -13.85 10.48
C SER A 777 15.52 -14.32 11.87
N LEU A 778 15.85 -13.55 12.92
CA LEU A 778 15.40 -13.81 14.28
C LEU A 778 13.88 -13.69 14.41
N VAL A 779 13.23 -12.70 13.78
CA VAL A 779 11.76 -12.56 13.77
C VAL A 779 11.11 -13.82 13.19
N VAL A 780 11.60 -14.27 12.03
CA VAL A 780 11.09 -15.48 11.37
C VAL A 780 11.30 -16.71 12.26
N GLY A 781 12.46 -16.84 12.89
CA GLY A 781 12.75 -17.92 13.84
C GLY A 781 11.84 -17.89 15.07
N VAL A 782 11.63 -16.73 15.68
CA VAL A 782 10.69 -16.57 16.81
C VAL A 782 9.29 -17.01 16.38
N ILE A 783 8.83 -16.65 15.19
CA ILE A 783 7.49 -17.03 14.74
C ILE A 783 7.42 -18.53 14.42
N ALA A 784 8.43 -19.11 13.80
CA ALA A 784 8.44 -20.54 13.51
C ALA A 784 8.50 -21.42 14.77
N PHE A 785 9.27 -21.03 15.79
CA PHE A 785 9.52 -21.87 16.97
C PHE A 785 8.71 -21.47 18.21
N LEU A 786 8.40 -20.18 18.39
CA LEU A 786 7.71 -19.69 19.58
C LEU A 786 6.19 -19.57 19.39
N PHE A 787 5.68 -19.30 18.18
CA PHE A 787 4.22 -19.25 17.97
C PHE A 787 3.51 -20.57 18.25
N PRO A 788 4.02 -21.76 17.86
CA PRO A 788 3.38 -23.01 18.24
C PRO A 788 3.22 -23.16 19.76
N VAL A 789 4.15 -22.60 20.53
CA VAL A 789 4.14 -22.65 22.01
C VAL A 789 3.23 -21.58 22.61
N LEU A 790 3.28 -20.34 22.09
CA LEU A 790 2.48 -19.22 22.59
C LEU A 790 1.01 -19.30 22.16
N PHE A 791 0.73 -19.93 21.03
CA PHE A 791 -0.60 -20.04 20.46
C PHE A 791 -0.88 -21.50 20.03
N PRO A 792 -1.07 -22.44 20.98
CA PRO A 792 -1.31 -23.85 20.67
C PRO A 792 -2.54 -24.08 19.80
N ALA A 793 -3.53 -23.18 19.87
CA ALA A 793 -4.74 -23.21 19.06
C ALA A 793 -4.53 -22.82 17.58
N MET A 794 -3.35 -22.31 17.19
CA MET A 794 -3.07 -21.96 15.80
C MET A 794 -2.80 -23.23 14.98
N LYS A 795 -3.59 -23.43 13.92
CA LYS A 795 -3.39 -24.53 12.95
C LYS A 795 -2.01 -24.43 12.30
N GLU A 796 -1.37 -25.56 12.05
CA GLU A 796 -0.03 -25.64 11.43
C GLU A 796 0.05 -24.87 10.09
N ALA A 797 -0.99 -24.99 9.25
CA ALA A 797 -1.10 -24.26 7.98
C ALA A 797 -1.07 -22.72 8.16
N SER A 798 -1.62 -22.22 9.27
CA SER A 798 -1.56 -20.78 9.60
C SER A 798 -0.13 -20.37 9.93
N ILE A 799 0.61 -21.18 10.70
CA ILE A 799 2.01 -20.88 11.04
C ILE A 799 2.89 -20.88 9.78
N ARG A 800 2.72 -21.87 8.88
CA ARG A 800 3.40 -21.89 7.57
C ARG A 800 3.12 -20.63 6.75
N THR A 801 1.86 -20.20 6.72
CA THR A 801 1.46 -18.98 6.02
C THR A 801 2.13 -17.73 6.61
N TYR A 802 2.21 -17.61 7.94
CA TYR A 802 2.90 -16.49 8.59
C TYR A 802 4.39 -16.44 8.23
N VAL A 803 5.08 -17.59 8.33
CA VAL A 803 6.50 -17.70 7.98
C VAL A 803 6.74 -17.29 6.52
N PHE A 804 5.91 -17.78 5.60
CA PHE A 804 5.99 -17.43 4.18
C PHE A 804 5.81 -15.92 3.93
N VAL A 805 4.78 -15.31 4.51
CA VAL A 805 4.50 -13.88 4.35
C VAL A 805 5.65 -13.03 4.90
N LEU A 806 6.22 -13.41 6.05
CA LEU A 806 7.35 -12.70 6.64
C LEU A 806 8.62 -12.80 5.77
N LEU A 807 8.96 -14.00 5.29
CA LEU A 807 10.10 -14.17 4.38
C LEU A 807 9.97 -13.24 3.16
N TYR A 808 8.76 -13.08 2.64
CA TYR A 808 8.48 -12.14 1.56
C TYR A 808 8.62 -10.67 1.98
N MET A 809 8.20 -10.29 3.19
CA MET A 809 8.31 -8.93 3.72
C MET A 809 9.75 -8.43 3.86
N THR A 810 10.76 -9.33 3.86
CA THR A 810 12.18 -8.97 3.90
C THR A 810 12.54 -7.90 2.87
N GLY A 811 12.15 -8.09 1.60
CA GLY A 811 12.46 -7.15 0.51
C GLY A 811 11.83 -5.76 0.73
N PRO A 812 10.50 -5.66 0.88
CA PRO A 812 9.81 -4.41 1.16
C PRO A 812 10.38 -3.66 2.38
N ILE A 813 10.67 -4.36 3.48
CA ILE A 813 11.24 -3.74 4.70
C ILE A 813 12.60 -3.12 4.41
N HIS A 814 13.52 -3.86 3.77
CA HIS A 814 14.84 -3.32 3.39
C HIS A 814 14.70 -2.12 2.44
N GLY A 815 13.74 -2.16 1.51
CA GLY A 815 13.43 -1.04 0.63
C GLY A 815 13.03 0.22 1.40
N ILE A 816 12.20 0.11 2.43
CA ILE A 816 11.81 1.25 3.29
C ILE A 816 13.00 1.75 4.11
N LEU A 817 13.76 0.84 4.74
CA LEU A 817 14.93 1.21 5.54
C LEU A 817 15.99 1.94 4.69
N GLY A 818 16.19 1.52 3.44
CA GLY A 818 17.06 2.19 2.47
C GLY A 818 16.53 3.55 1.99
N THR A 819 15.22 3.79 2.06
CA THR A 819 14.58 5.05 1.62
C THR A 819 14.85 6.21 2.60
N ILE A 820 14.94 5.93 3.90
CA ILE A 820 15.12 6.94 4.96
C ILE A 820 16.38 7.83 4.78
N PRO A 821 17.61 7.28 4.65
CA PRO A 821 18.80 8.12 4.51
C PRO A 821 18.77 8.94 3.21
N ASN A 822 18.15 8.40 2.16
CA ASN A 822 18.01 9.10 0.89
C ASN A 822 17.05 10.30 0.97
N LEU A 823 15.92 10.15 1.67
CA LEU A 823 14.99 11.25 1.96
C LEU A 823 15.67 12.41 2.71
N ILE A 824 16.55 12.09 3.67
CA ILE A 824 17.33 13.09 4.40
C ILE A 824 18.26 13.85 3.44
N ARG A 825 18.93 13.14 2.52
CA ARG A 825 19.80 13.78 1.50
C ARG A 825 19.02 14.75 0.62
N VAL A 826 17.88 14.31 0.08
CA VAL A 826 17.01 15.17 -0.75
C VAL A 826 16.57 16.41 0.01
N ARG A 827 16.17 16.27 1.29
CA ARG A 827 15.80 17.42 2.14
C ARG A 827 16.95 18.41 2.33
N ILE A 828 18.18 17.92 2.52
CA ILE A 828 19.36 18.77 2.69
C ILE A 828 19.67 19.53 1.40
N SER A 829 19.67 18.85 0.24
CA SER A 829 19.90 19.48 -1.06
C SER A 829 18.81 20.50 -1.40
N TRP A 830 17.55 20.19 -1.08
CA TRP A 830 16.44 21.13 -1.24
C TRP A 830 16.63 22.40 -0.40
N LYS A 831 16.98 22.25 0.88
CA LYS A 831 17.23 23.38 1.78
C LYS A 831 18.40 24.25 1.30
N ARG A 832 19.43 23.67 0.69
CA ARG A 832 20.58 24.41 0.13
C ARG A 832 20.20 25.23 -1.10
N ILE A 833 19.39 24.64 -1.99
CA ILE A 833 18.88 25.34 -3.18
C ILE A 833 18.00 26.53 -2.75
N ASP A 834 17.08 26.31 -1.82
CA ASP A 834 16.21 27.39 -1.33
C ASP A 834 17.02 28.46 -0.59
N ALA A 835 18.00 28.08 0.24
CA ALA A 835 18.87 29.04 0.91
C ALA A 835 19.69 29.90 -0.07
N LEU A 836 20.22 29.31 -1.15
CA LEU A 836 20.90 30.06 -2.20
C LEU A 836 19.93 30.99 -2.93
N ALA A 837 18.72 30.53 -3.22
CA ALA A 837 17.69 31.32 -3.89
C ALA A 837 17.25 32.52 -3.05
N GLU A 838 17.09 32.36 -1.73
CA GLU A 838 16.80 33.44 -0.78
C GLU A 838 17.98 34.42 -0.65
N GLU A 839 19.21 33.90 -0.62
CA GLU A 839 20.44 34.70 -0.60
C GLU A 839 20.57 35.60 -1.84
N LEU A 840 20.03 35.19 -2.99
CA LEU A 840 20.01 35.96 -4.23
C LEU A 840 18.88 37.00 -4.32
N ASP A 841 17.77 36.84 -3.59
CA ASP A 841 16.57 37.70 -3.70
C ASP A 841 16.63 38.99 -2.84
N SER A 842 17.52 39.10 -1.86
CA SER A 842 17.37 40.02 -0.72
C SER A 842 17.59 41.53 -0.96
N VAL A 843 17.73 42.02 -2.19
CA VAL A 843 17.67 43.47 -2.50
C VAL A 843 17.09 43.68 -3.91
N ARG A 844 15.76 43.76 -4.01
CA ARG A 844 15.11 44.57 -5.04
C ARG A 844 14.66 45.86 -4.36
N GLY A 845 15.32 46.97 -4.67
CA GLY A 845 14.73 48.28 -4.41
C GLY A 845 13.44 48.41 -5.21
N GLU A 846 12.36 48.81 -4.55
CA GLU A 846 11.09 49.15 -5.16
C GLU A 846 11.31 50.23 -6.24
N GLY A 847 11.28 49.85 -7.52
CA GLY A 847 11.46 50.78 -8.64
C GLY A 847 11.43 50.16 -10.04
N ASP A 848 11.14 48.87 -10.18
CA ASP A 848 11.24 48.12 -11.44
C ASP A 848 10.00 48.31 -12.37
N GLY A 849 9.45 49.53 -12.41
CA GLY A 849 8.21 49.87 -13.12
C GLY A 849 8.34 51.05 -14.09
N GLY A 850 9.54 51.39 -14.55
CA GLY A 850 9.74 52.54 -15.45
C GLY A 850 9.99 52.12 -16.90
N GLU A 851 9.05 52.50 -17.78
CA GLU A 851 9.00 52.40 -19.25
C GLU A 851 10.34 52.39 -20.01
N GLU A 852 10.36 51.70 -21.17
CA GLU A 852 11.37 51.86 -22.21
C GLU A 852 11.52 53.36 -22.56
N ALA A 853 12.60 53.98 -22.07
CA ALA A 853 12.97 55.30 -22.52
C ALA A 853 13.43 55.19 -23.99
N GLY A 854 12.77 55.94 -24.87
CA GLY A 854 13.17 56.13 -26.27
C GLY A 854 14.58 56.74 -26.40
N PRO A 855 15.04 57.13 -27.60
CA PRO A 855 16.41 57.60 -27.84
C PRO A 855 16.73 58.76 -26.89
N GLY A 856 17.46 58.43 -25.82
CA GLY A 856 17.78 59.36 -24.74
C GLY A 856 18.69 60.48 -25.23
N GLU A 857 18.65 61.62 -24.54
CA GLU A 857 19.60 62.71 -24.80
C GLU A 857 21.05 62.20 -24.83
N PRO A 858 21.90 62.75 -25.71
CA PRO A 858 23.31 62.36 -25.76
C PRO A 858 23.96 62.57 -24.40
N PHE A 859 24.82 61.63 -24.00
CA PHE A 859 25.57 61.71 -22.75
C PHE A 859 26.45 62.97 -22.73
N ARG A 860 26.34 63.78 -21.67
CA ARG A 860 27.14 65.00 -21.46
C ARG A 860 27.95 64.93 -20.18
N THR A 861 27.32 64.53 -19.08
CA THR A 861 27.97 64.51 -17.76
C THR A 861 27.57 63.29 -16.92
N LEU A 862 28.51 62.81 -16.12
CA LEU A 862 28.31 61.85 -15.04
C LEU A 862 28.73 62.53 -13.73
N GLU A 863 27.87 62.53 -12.72
CA GLU A 863 28.12 63.18 -11.42
C GLU A 863 27.90 62.19 -10.27
N LEU A 864 28.90 62.01 -9.42
CA LEU A 864 28.79 61.35 -8.13
C LEU A 864 28.59 62.45 -7.09
N ARG A 865 27.50 62.40 -6.31
CA ARG A 865 27.18 63.39 -5.28
C ARG A 865 27.10 62.72 -3.92
N GLY A 866 28.02 63.06 -3.02
CA GLY A 866 28.10 62.53 -1.67
C GLY A 866 28.16 61.00 -1.58
N VAL A 867 28.72 60.33 -2.59
CA VAL A 867 28.67 58.86 -2.70
C VAL A 867 29.55 58.21 -1.63
N VAL A 868 28.96 57.33 -0.80
CA VAL A 868 29.66 56.54 0.22
C VAL A 868 29.41 55.04 0.00
N TYR A 869 30.44 54.24 0.17
CA TYR A 869 30.36 52.78 0.18
C TYR A 869 31.23 52.18 1.28
N ARG A 870 30.69 51.21 2.03
CA ARG A 870 31.39 50.52 3.11
C ARG A 870 31.59 49.05 2.75
N HIS A 871 32.84 48.57 2.84
CA HIS A 871 33.12 47.15 2.69
C HIS A 871 32.69 46.41 3.96
N ARG A 872 31.73 45.48 3.84
CA ARG A 872 31.29 44.59 4.92
C ARG A 872 31.81 43.18 4.64
N THR A 873 32.99 42.85 5.11
CA THR A 873 33.53 41.48 5.11
C THR A 873 33.43 40.89 6.51
N GLY A 874 33.04 39.61 6.59
CA GLY A 874 32.58 38.95 7.82
C GLY A 874 33.60 38.81 8.95
N GLU A 875 34.90 39.05 8.71
CA GLU A 875 35.94 39.07 9.75
C GLU A 875 36.29 40.50 10.23
N ALA A 876 36.01 41.53 9.43
CA ALA A 876 36.37 42.92 9.77
C ALA A 876 35.41 43.58 10.78
N VAL A 877 34.24 42.97 11.04
CA VAL A 877 33.25 43.46 12.00
C VAL A 877 33.71 43.24 13.45
N GLU A 878 34.52 42.21 13.73
CA GLU A 878 35.03 41.94 15.09
C GLU A 878 36.21 42.85 15.48
N ALA A 879 36.87 43.50 14.51
CA ALA A 879 38.03 44.37 14.74
C ALA A 879 37.70 45.89 14.73
N GLY A 880 36.47 46.29 14.38
CA GLY A 880 36.05 47.70 14.39
C GLY A 880 36.60 48.57 13.25
N GLU A 881 37.33 48.00 12.28
CA GLU A 881 37.92 48.73 11.16
C GLU A 881 37.25 48.34 9.83
N SER A 882 36.19 49.06 9.45
CA SER A 882 35.60 48.93 8.10
C SER A 882 36.18 49.99 7.15
N PHE A 883 36.95 49.57 6.14
CA PHE A 883 37.39 50.47 5.07
C PHE A 883 36.18 51.00 4.28
N ALA A 884 36.07 52.32 4.17
CA ALA A 884 34.98 53.01 3.49
C ALA A 884 35.52 53.94 2.41
N VAL A 885 34.81 54.02 1.31
CA VAL A 885 35.09 54.93 0.19
C VAL A 885 34.01 56.00 0.18
N GLY A 886 34.40 57.26 0.42
CA GLY A 886 33.52 58.42 0.41
C GLY A 886 33.47 59.26 1.70
N PRO A 887 32.66 60.33 1.72
CA PRO A 887 31.81 60.81 0.63
C PRO A 887 32.62 61.29 -0.59
N ILE A 888 32.17 60.93 -1.79
CA ILE A 888 32.79 61.29 -3.07
C ILE A 888 31.88 62.25 -3.84
N ASP A 889 32.41 63.44 -4.13
CA ASP A 889 31.82 64.43 -5.01
C ASP A 889 32.73 64.61 -6.24
N LEU A 890 32.37 63.98 -7.36
CA LEU A 890 33.16 63.97 -8.59
C LEU A 890 32.26 64.10 -9.82
N SER A 891 32.79 64.69 -10.89
CA SER A 891 32.09 64.82 -12.16
C SER A 891 33.00 64.49 -13.34
N PHE A 892 32.46 63.79 -14.33
CA PHE A 892 33.13 63.41 -15.57
C PHE A 892 32.30 63.93 -16.75
N ARG A 893 32.96 64.39 -17.81
CA ARG A 893 32.31 65.03 -18.96
C ARG A 893 32.61 64.31 -20.27
N ALA A 894 31.68 64.39 -21.21
CA ALA A 894 31.90 63.95 -22.58
C ALA A 894 33.03 64.77 -23.24
N GLY A 895 33.93 64.10 -23.98
CA GLY A 895 35.09 64.73 -24.60
C GLY A 895 36.21 65.10 -23.62
N GLU A 896 36.23 64.50 -22.42
CA GLU A 896 37.25 64.69 -21.38
C GLU A 896 37.97 63.37 -21.09
N ILE A 897 39.30 63.44 -20.90
CA ILE A 897 40.12 62.35 -20.36
C ILE A 897 40.42 62.63 -18.89
N THR A 898 39.88 61.80 -18.00
CA THR A 898 40.15 61.87 -16.56
C THR A 898 41.02 60.71 -16.11
N PHE A 899 42.16 61.01 -15.49
CA PHE A 899 43.00 60.00 -14.84
C PHE A 899 42.71 59.89 -13.35
N ILE A 900 42.53 58.66 -12.88
CA ILE A 900 42.38 58.36 -11.45
C ILE A 900 43.66 57.68 -10.98
N THR A 901 44.32 58.27 -9.98
CA THR A 901 45.57 57.77 -9.41
C THR A 901 45.49 57.71 -7.88
N GLY A 902 46.46 57.06 -7.23
CA GLY A 902 46.50 56.89 -5.77
C GLY A 902 47.14 55.56 -5.37
N GLY A 903 47.63 55.43 -4.14
CA GLY A 903 48.33 54.22 -3.67
C GLY A 903 47.51 52.92 -3.74
N ASN A 904 48.15 51.77 -3.55
CA ASN A 904 47.46 50.49 -3.41
C ASN A 904 46.51 50.56 -2.21
N GLY A 905 45.28 50.06 -2.37
CA GLY A 905 44.26 50.13 -1.32
C GLY A 905 43.61 51.50 -1.11
N SER A 906 43.88 52.51 -1.96
CA SER A 906 43.27 53.85 -1.81
C SER A 906 41.78 53.94 -2.18
N GLY A 907 41.20 52.88 -2.76
CA GLY A 907 39.78 52.81 -3.14
C GLY A 907 39.49 52.96 -4.65
N LYS A 908 40.50 53.03 -5.53
CA LYS A 908 40.35 53.22 -6.99
C LYS A 908 39.38 52.23 -7.65
N SER A 909 39.59 50.93 -7.48
CA SER A 909 38.72 49.90 -8.07
C SER A 909 37.32 49.90 -7.46
N THR A 910 37.18 50.29 -6.19
CA THR A 910 35.85 50.48 -5.57
C THR A 910 35.13 51.68 -6.18
N LEU A 911 35.82 52.81 -6.41
CA LEU A 911 35.28 53.95 -7.13
C LEU A 911 34.87 53.58 -8.57
N ALA A 912 35.68 52.78 -9.28
CA ALA A 912 35.32 52.29 -10.62
C ALA A 912 34.01 51.48 -10.61
N ARG A 913 33.86 50.56 -9.65
CA ARG A 913 32.64 49.76 -9.48
C ARG A 913 31.42 50.60 -9.11
N LEU A 914 31.59 51.66 -8.32
CA LEU A 914 30.52 52.62 -8.01
C LEU A 914 30.15 53.48 -9.22
N ALA A 915 31.14 54.01 -9.94
CA ALA A 915 30.93 54.86 -11.11
C ALA A 915 30.23 54.12 -12.27
N THR A 916 30.51 52.83 -12.42
CA THR A 916 29.92 51.96 -13.47
C THR A 916 28.56 51.37 -13.08
N GLY A 917 28.15 51.50 -11.81
CA GLY A 917 26.92 50.88 -11.30
C GLY A 917 27.05 49.38 -10.98
N LEU A 918 28.26 48.82 -10.91
CA LEU A 918 28.45 47.46 -10.39
C LEU A 918 28.20 47.38 -8.88
N TYR A 919 28.50 48.47 -8.15
CA TYR A 919 28.13 48.68 -6.75
C TYR A 919 27.12 49.82 -6.65
N ALA A 920 26.09 49.62 -5.84
CA ALA A 920 25.20 50.68 -5.41
C ALA A 920 25.83 51.46 -4.25
N PRO A 921 25.75 52.81 -4.24
CA PRO A 921 26.16 53.60 -3.10
C PRO A 921 25.26 53.31 -1.88
N GLU A 922 25.83 53.30 -0.67
CA GLU A 922 25.05 53.22 0.59
C GLU A 922 24.43 54.58 0.95
N GLU A 923 25.14 55.67 0.64
CA GLU A 923 24.72 57.06 0.83
C GLU A 923 25.11 57.87 -0.41
N GLY A 924 24.37 58.93 -0.72
CA GLY A 924 24.55 59.74 -1.93
C GLY A 924 23.90 59.13 -3.18
N GLU A 925 24.15 59.73 -4.34
CA GLU A 925 23.56 59.30 -5.61
C GLU A 925 24.50 59.54 -6.81
N VAL A 926 24.29 58.78 -7.88
CA VAL A 926 24.98 58.96 -9.16
C VAL A 926 23.99 59.49 -10.19
N ARG A 927 24.35 60.55 -10.89
CA ARG A 927 23.50 61.24 -11.88
C ARG A 927 24.15 61.23 -13.25
N VAL A 928 23.36 61.04 -14.30
CA VAL A 928 23.76 61.24 -15.70
C VAL A 928 22.94 62.40 -16.27
N ASN A 929 23.59 63.39 -16.88
CA ASN A 929 22.96 64.62 -17.35
C ASN A 929 22.10 65.32 -16.28
N GLY A 930 22.52 65.26 -15.01
CA GLY A 930 21.79 65.81 -13.86
C GLY A 930 20.64 64.96 -13.31
N VAL A 931 20.30 63.84 -13.97
CA VAL A 931 19.22 62.93 -13.57
C VAL A 931 19.77 61.72 -12.80
N PRO A 932 19.28 61.43 -11.58
CA PRO A 932 19.68 60.25 -10.80
C PRO A 932 19.46 58.95 -11.59
N GLN A 933 20.45 58.05 -11.53
CA GLN A 933 20.42 56.76 -12.22
C GLN A 933 20.38 55.61 -11.22
N THR A 934 19.66 54.54 -11.57
CA THR A 934 19.83 53.25 -10.89
C THR A 934 21.10 52.57 -11.40
N PRO A 935 21.73 51.68 -10.61
CA PRO A 935 22.94 50.98 -11.02
C PRO A 935 22.80 50.24 -12.37
N GLU A 936 21.63 49.64 -12.65
CA GLU A 936 21.35 48.88 -13.87
C GLU A 936 21.24 49.77 -15.11
N ARG A 937 20.70 50.99 -14.96
CA ARG A 937 20.63 51.98 -16.04
C ARG A 937 21.99 52.62 -16.27
N LEU A 938 22.71 52.90 -15.19
CA LEU A 938 24.03 53.50 -15.22
C LEU A 938 25.02 52.68 -16.05
N GLY A 939 25.08 51.36 -15.81
CA GLY A 939 26.00 50.46 -16.53
C GLY A 939 25.82 50.43 -18.05
N ARG A 940 24.62 50.79 -18.58
CA ARG A 940 24.37 50.84 -20.04
C ARG A 940 25.18 51.92 -20.75
N HIS A 941 25.67 52.93 -20.04
CA HIS A 941 26.49 54.00 -20.62
C HIS A 941 27.97 53.65 -20.71
N PHE A 942 28.40 52.55 -20.10
CA PHE A 942 29.81 52.20 -19.96
C PHE A 942 30.21 51.07 -20.89
N SER A 943 31.40 51.22 -21.48
CA SER A 943 32.26 50.10 -21.86
C SER A 943 33.46 50.12 -20.92
N ALA A 944 33.77 48.99 -20.30
CA ALA A 944 34.80 48.95 -19.25
C ALA A 944 35.74 47.75 -19.44
N VAL A 945 37.03 48.00 -19.28
CA VAL A 945 38.04 46.95 -19.15
C VAL A 945 38.64 47.03 -17.75
N PHE A 946 38.07 46.22 -16.85
CA PHE A 946 38.56 46.09 -15.48
C PHE A 946 39.90 45.33 -15.43
N SER A 947 40.64 45.50 -14.34
CA SER A 947 41.87 44.73 -14.08
C SER A 947 41.61 43.22 -14.02
N ASP A 948 40.44 42.80 -13.53
CA ASP A 948 39.95 41.42 -13.40
C ASP A 948 38.92 41.00 -14.48
N TYR A 949 39.05 41.52 -15.70
CA TYR A 949 38.12 41.25 -16.82
C TYR A 949 37.96 39.77 -17.21
N HIS A 950 36.78 39.46 -17.76
CA HIS A 950 36.46 38.16 -18.35
C HIS A 950 36.21 38.28 -19.87
N LEU A 951 36.65 37.28 -20.65
CA LEU A 951 36.38 37.19 -22.08
C LEU A 951 35.48 35.99 -22.34
N PHE A 952 34.35 36.24 -22.98
CA PHE A 952 33.45 35.20 -23.45
C PHE A 952 33.86 34.73 -24.85
N GLU A 953 33.65 33.45 -25.17
CA GLU A 953 33.86 32.94 -26.54
C GLU A 953 32.90 33.56 -27.55
N LYS A 954 31.73 34.04 -27.10
CA LYS A 954 30.74 34.74 -27.92
C LYS A 954 30.67 36.22 -27.54
N LEU A 955 30.55 37.08 -28.54
CA LEU A 955 30.37 38.53 -28.39
C LEU A 955 28.92 38.85 -28.02
N TYR A 956 28.58 38.78 -26.74
CA TYR A 956 27.22 39.08 -26.26
C TYR A 956 26.94 40.59 -26.31
N GLY A 957 25.77 40.97 -26.85
CA GLY A 957 25.32 42.37 -26.89
C GLY A 957 25.95 43.23 -28.00
N ILE A 958 26.69 42.62 -28.93
CA ILE A 958 27.32 43.29 -30.07
C ILE A 958 26.76 42.69 -31.35
N GLU A 959 26.16 43.53 -32.20
CA GLU A 959 25.75 43.14 -33.55
C GLU A 959 26.98 43.10 -34.45
N THR A 960 27.32 41.93 -34.98
CA THR A 960 28.49 41.74 -35.86
C THR A 960 28.13 41.78 -37.34
N ASP A 961 26.85 41.60 -37.67
CA ASP A 961 26.38 41.53 -39.05
C ASP A 961 26.64 42.86 -39.78
N GLY A 962 27.44 42.81 -40.84
CA GLY A 962 27.81 44.00 -41.63
C GLY A 962 28.96 44.85 -41.04
N ARG A 963 29.64 44.41 -39.98
CA ARG A 963 30.78 45.11 -39.36
C ARG A 963 32.14 44.44 -39.62
N ASP A 964 32.24 43.56 -40.61
CA ASP A 964 33.45 42.78 -40.89
C ASP A 964 34.68 43.67 -41.14
N GLU A 965 34.53 44.75 -41.93
CA GLU A 965 35.62 45.69 -42.21
C GLU A 965 36.13 46.40 -40.94
N GLU A 966 35.21 46.75 -40.03
CA GLU A 966 35.53 47.39 -38.76
C GLU A 966 36.25 46.42 -37.82
N ILE A 967 35.77 45.18 -37.75
CA ILE A 967 36.39 44.11 -36.96
C ILE A 967 37.80 43.84 -37.49
N ASP A 968 37.98 43.65 -38.80
CA ASP A 968 39.29 43.40 -39.41
C ASP A 968 40.25 44.58 -39.21
N LYS A 969 39.75 45.82 -39.31
CA LYS A 969 40.53 47.02 -39.01
C LYS A 969 41.07 47.00 -37.58
N TYR A 970 40.21 46.78 -36.58
CA TYR A 970 40.65 46.76 -35.17
C TYR A 970 41.50 45.53 -34.86
N MET A 971 41.22 44.41 -35.50
CA MET A 971 42.00 43.18 -35.36
C MET A 971 43.42 43.35 -35.91
N PHE A 972 43.59 44.08 -37.01
CA PHE A 972 44.90 44.46 -37.54
C PHE A 972 45.57 45.50 -36.63
N LEU A 973 44.86 46.58 -36.27
CA LEU A 973 45.38 47.67 -35.43
C LEU A 973 45.93 47.17 -34.08
N LEU A 974 45.26 46.19 -33.48
CA LEU A 974 45.63 45.62 -32.18
C LEU A 974 46.59 44.42 -32.30
N HIS A 975 47.11 44.13 -33.50
CA HIS A 975 47.97 42.98 -33.83
C HIS A 975 47.39 41.63 -33.34
N LEU A 976 46.11 41.40 -33.62
CA LEU A 976 45.36 40.19 -33.26
C LEU A 976 44.93 39.34 -34.47
N ALA A 977 45.05 39.86 -35.70
CA ALA A 977 44.52 39.23 -36.93
C ALA A 977 45.05 37.80 -37.18
N ASP A 978 46.33 37.57 -36.85
CA ASP A 978 46.96 36.25 -36.99
C ASP A 978 46.76 35.34 -35.77
N LYS A 979 46.07 35.80 -34.72
CA LYS A 979 45.95 35.13 -33.42
C LYS A 979 44.54 34.66 -33.11
N VAL A 980 43.52 35.45 -33.45
CA VAL A 980 42.11 35.14 -33.20
C VAL A 980 41.27 35.61 -34.38
N ARG A 981 40.25 34.83 -34.75
CA ARG A 981 39.27 35.19 -35.78
C ARG A 981 37.89 35.26 -35.15
N ILE A 982 37.05 36.16 -35.66
CA ILE A 982 35.64 36.28 -35.25
C ILE A 982 34.78 35.74 -36.39
N ARG A 983 33.89 34.78 -36.10
CA ARG A 983 32.94 34.20 -37.05
C ARG A 983 31.59 34.02 -36.38
N ASP A 984 30.52 34.49 -37.01
CA ASP A 984 29.15 34.42 -36.50
C ASP A 984 29.01 34.93 -35.04
N GLY A 985 29.74 36.01 -34.72
CA GLY A 985 29.78 36.59 -33.37
C GLY A 985 30.58 35.78 -32.34
N SER A 986 31.38 34.78 -32.76
CA SER A 986 32.19 33.94 -31.87
C SER A 986 33.69 33.98 -32.20
N LEU A 987 34.52 33.95 -31.16
CA LEU A 987 35.97 33.94 -31.20
C LEU A 987 36.50 32.52 -31.48
N SER A 988 37.51 32.40 -32.32
CA SER A 988 38.12 31.11 -32.65
C SER A 988 38.94 30.47 -31.50
N THR A 989 39.43 31.28 -30.56
CA THR A 989 40.19 30.82 -29.39
C THR A 989 40.27 31.92 -28.32
N LEU A 990 40.36 31.51 -27.05
CA LEU A 990 40.70 32.37 -25.91
C LEU A 990 42.12 32.10 -25.37
N ALA A 991 42.84 31.13 -25.94
CA ALA A 991 44.18 30.74 -25.54
C ALA A 991 45.23 31.76 -26.03
N LEU A 992 45.19 32.96 -25.46
CA LEU A 992 46.03 34.11 -25.81
C LEU A 992 46.89 34.54 -24.61
N SER A 993 47.99 35.26 -24.85
CA SER A 993 48.80 35.84 -23.77
C SER A 993 48.01 36.93 -23.02
N THR A 994 48.40 37.26 -21.78
CA THR A 994 47.68 38.27 -20.97
C THR A 994 47.54 39.62 -21.68
N GLY A 995 48.62 40.10 -22.33
CA GLY A 995 48.58 41.33 -23.12
C GLY A 995 47.68 41.24 -24.35
N GLN A 996 47.68 40.09 -25.04
CA GLN A 996 46.76 39.83 -26.18
C GLN A 996 45.30 39.77 -25.73
N ARG A 997 45.01 39.14 -24.58
CA ARG A 997 43.65 39.10 -24.01
C ARG A 997 43.16 40.50 -23.62
N LYS A 998 44.01 41.35 -23.02
CA LYS A 998 43.67 42.75 -22.72
C LYS A 998 43.44 43.58 -23.98
N ARG A 999 44.21 43.33 -25.05
CA ARG A 999 43.97 43.94 -26.37
C ARG A 999 42.66 43.46 -27.00
N LEU A 1000 42.31 42.18 -26.85
CA LEU A 1000 41.03 41.67 -27.32
C LEU A 1000 39.85 42.25 -26.53
N ALA A 1001 39.99 42.42 -25.20
CA ALA A 1001 39.00 43.12 -24.39
C ALA A 1001 38.81 44.57 -24.84
N LEU A 1002 39.91 45.24 -25.23
CA LEU A 1002 39.87 46.59 -25.80
C LEU A 1002 39.15 46.62 -27.15
N LEU A 1003 39.40 45.65 -28.04
CA LEU A 1003 38.67 45.51 -29.31
C LEU A 1003 37.17 45.38 -29.07
N ILE A 1004 36.77 44.53 -28.13
CA ILE A 1004 35.36 44.34 -27.74
C ILE A 1004 34.78 45.66 -27.25
N SER A 1005 35.51 46.40 -26.42
CA SER A 1005 35.12 47.72 -25.94
C SER A 1005 34.90 48.75 -27.06
N TYR A 1006 35.70 48.70 -28.14
CA TYR A 1006 35.47 49.50 -29.35
C TYR A 1006 34.17 49.10 -30.07
N LEU A 1007 33.94 47.79 -30.21
CA LEU A 1007 32.75 47.29 -30.88
C LEU A 1007 31.44 47.62 -30.12
N GLU A 1008 31.50 47.74 -28.79
CA GLU A 1008 30.37 48.17 -27.95
C GLU A 1008 29.99 49.65 -28.13
N ASP A 1009 30.93 50.48 -28.60
CA ASP A 1009 30.78 51.92 -28.89
C ASP A 1009 29.99 52.77 -27.86
N ARG A 1010 30.22 52.55 -26.57
CA ARG A 1010 29.50 53.22 -25.49
C ARG A 1010 29.93 54.69 -25.31
N PRO A 1011 29.12 55.58 -24.69
CA PRO A 1011 29.51 56.98 -24.48
C PRO A 1011 30.59 57.18 -23.42
N VAL A 1012 30.74 56.26 -22.47
CA VAL A 1012 31.75 56.32 -21.39
C VAL A 1012 32.66 55.11 -21.45
N TYR A 1013 33.97 55.33 -21.41
CA TYR A 1013 35.00 54.29 -21.39
C TYR A 1013 35.73 54.30 -20.05
N LEU A 1014 35.78 53.15 -19.38
CA LEU A 1014 36.56 52.97 -18.15
C LEU A 1014 37.68 51.95 -18.35
N PHE A 1015 38.92 52.37 -18.13
CA PHE A 1015 40.09 51.51 -18.23
C PHE A 1015 40.78 51.40 -16.87
N ASP A 1016 40.68 50.23 -16.23
CA ASP A 1016 41.31 49.97 -14.94
C ASP A 1016 42.67 49.28 -15.13
N GLU A 1017 43.75 50.05 -14.99
CA GLU A 1017 45.13 49.56 -15.12
C GLU A 1017 45.39 48.78 -16.42
N TRP A 1018 44.72 49.18 -17.51
CA TRP A 1018 44.81 48.47 -18.78
C TRP A 1018 46.25 48.41 -19.32
N ALA A 1019 46.97 49.53 -19.22
CA ALA A 1019 48.34 49.70 -19.71
C ALA A 1019 49.42 48.92 -18.94
N ALA A 1020 49.12 48.42 -17.73
CA ALA A 1020 50.11 47.82 -16.83
C ALA A 1020 50.77 46.57 -17.42
N ASP A 1021 49.99 45.72 -18.09
CA ASP A 1021 50.46 44.45 -18.67
C ASP A 1021 50.80 44.54 -20.17
N GLN A 1022 50.87 45.76 -20.72
CA GLN A 1022 51.20 46.00 -22.12
C GLN A 1022 52.69 46.30 -22.30
N ASP A 1023 53.21 45.95 -23.49
CA ASP A 1023 54.54 46.36 -23.91
C ASP A 1023 54.62 47.88 -24.14
N PRO A 1024 55.83 48.48 -24.20
CA PRO A 1024 55.98 49.93 -24.36
C PRO A 1024 55.32 50.50 -25.62
N GLU A 1025 55.22 49.70 -26.69
CA GLU A 1025 54.61 50.12 -27.95
C GLU A 1025 53.09 50.27 -27.80
N PHE A 1026 52.41 49.24 -27.31
CA PHE A 1026 50.95 49.29 -27.09
C PHE A 1026 50.57 50.21 -25.94
N ARG A 1027 51.46 50.39 -24.95
CA ARG A 1027 51.28 51.41 -23.91
C ARG A 1027 51.29 52.82 -24.47
N ARG A 1028 52.26 53.14 -25.35
CA ARG A 1028 52.28 54.42 -26.08
C ARG A 1028 51.05 54.55 -26.96
N PHE A 1029 50.70 53.53 -27.73
CA PHE A 1029 49.48 53.54 -28.54
C PHE A 1029 48.23 53.85 -27.70
N PHE A 1030 48.11 53.26 -26.51
CA PHE A 1030 46.99 53.54 -25.61
C PHE A 1030 46.95 55.01 -25.20
N TYR A 1031 48.05 55.56 -24.67
CA TYR A 1031 48.05 56.94 -24.18
C TYR A 1031 48.08 58.00 -25.30
N ASP A 1032 48.93 57.82 -26.31
CA ASP A 1032 49.24 58.84 -27.33
C ASP A 1032 48.29 58.77 -28.54
N SER A 1033 47.63 57.64 -28.78
CA SER A 1033 46.70 57.47 -29.91
C SER A 1033 45.27 57.23 -29.47
N LEU A 1034 45.03 56.22 -28.64
CA LEU A 1034 43.68 55.73 -28.34
C LEU A 1034 42.88 56.66 -27.44
N LEU A 1035 43.44 57.10 -26.30
CA LEU A 1035 42.70 58.00 -25.41
C LEU A 1035 42.36 59.34 -26.12
N PRO A 1036 43.29 59.96 -26.88
CA PRO A 1036 42.97 61.11 -27.72
C PRO A 1036 41.91 60.83 -28.79
N GLU A 1037 41.97 59.70 -29.49
CA GLU A 1037 40.95 59.31 -30.50
C GLU A 1037 39.55 59.20 -29.85
N LEU A 1038 39.44 58.53 -28.71
CA LEU A 1038 38.17 58.42 -27.99
C LEU A 1038 37.64 59.79 -27.53
N LYS A 1039 38.54 60.67 -27.09
CA LYS A 1039 38.20 62.06 -26.75
C LYS A 1039 37.71 62.86 -27.96
N GLU A 1040 38.39 62.76 -29.10
CA GLU A 1040 37.98 63.41 -30.36
C GLU A 1040 36.62 62.92 -30.85
N ARG A 1041 36.30 61.65 -30.61
CA ARG A 1041 34.97 61.06 -30.84
C ARG A 1041 33.91 61.51 -29.82
N GLY A 1042 34.24 62.43 -28.93
CA GLY A 1042 33.34 62.99 -27.91
C GLY A 1042 33.04 62.05 -26.76
N LYS A 1043 33.81 60.97 -26.57
CA LYS A 1043 33.60 60.01 -25.49
C LYS A 1043 34.11 60.55 -24.16
N CYS A 1044 33.50 60.12 -23.06
CA CYS A 1044 34.02 60.37 -21.70
C CYS A 1044 35.00 59.25 -21.34
N VAL A 1045 36.26 59.57 -21.06
CA VAL A 1045 37.31 58.56 -20.83
C VAL A 1045 37.81 58.64 -19.39
N ILE A 1046 37.67 57.54 -18.65
CA ILE A 1046 38.11 57.40 -17.26
C ILE A 1046 39.20 56.33 -17.23
N ALA A 1047 40.45 56.71 -16.98
CA ALA A 1047 41.56 55.75 -16.90
C ALA A 1047 42.15 55.72 -15.49
N ILE A 1048 42.13 54.56 -14.83
CA ILE A 1048 42.86 54.35 -13.58
C ILE A 1048 44.29 53.97 -13.97
N THR A 1049 45.25 54.81 -13.56
CA THR A 1049 46.66 54.63 -13.94
C THR A 1049 47.64 55.17 -12.90
N HIS A 1050 48.81 54.55 -12.90
CA HIS A 1050 49.98 54.92 -12.13
C HIS A 1050 51.14 55.44 -13.00
N ASP A 1051 50.92 55.57 -14.31
CA ASP A 1051 51.96 56.01 -15.25
C ASP A 1051 52.04 57.54 -15.30
N ASP A 1052 52.77 58.11 -14.35
CA ASP A 1052 52.96 59.55 -14.13
C ASP A 1052 53.49 60.30 -15.36
N ARG A 1053 54.25 59.62 -16.23
CA ARG A 1053 54.78 60.15 -17.49
C ARG A 1053 53.70 60.68 -18.42
N TYR A 1054 52.50 60.10 -18.36
CA TYR A 1054 51.38 60.42 -19.25
C TYR A 1054 50.33 61.32 -18.60
N PHE A 1055 50.52 61.73 -17.34
CA PHE A 1055 49.56 62.58 -16.62
C PHE A 1055 49.26 63.89 -17.36
N GLY A 1056 50.22 64.44 -18.12
CA GLY A 1056 50.00 65.63 -18.94
C GLY A 1056 49.00 65.47 -20.09
N LEU A 1057 48.59 64.24 -20.44
CA LEU A 1057 47.57 63.97 -21.45
C LEU A 1057 46.13 63.97 -20.90
N ALA A 1058 45.98 63.89 -19.57
CA ALA A 1058 44.67 63.98 -18.95
C ALA A 1058 44.23 65.44 -18.88
N ASP A 1059 42.95 65.69 -19.19
CA ASP A 1059 42.33 66.99 -18.93
C ASP A 1059 42.18 67.22 -17.42
N ARG A 1060 41.91 66.14 -16.68
CA ARG A 1060 41.68 66.17 -15.24
C ARG A 1060 42.34 64.98 -14.56
N ILE A 1061 42.92 65.22 -13.38
CA ILE A 1061 43.48 64.16 -12.54
C ILE A 1061 42.79 64.15 -11.19
N VAL A 1062 42.42 62.95 -10.76
CA VAL A 1062 41.81 62.65 -9.47
C VAL A 1062 42.76 61.76 -8.67
N LYS A 1063 43.28 62.26 -7.55
CA LYS A 1063 44.09 61.49 -6.60
C LYS A 1063 43.22 60.97 -5.46
N LEU A 1064 43.16 59.66 -5.29
CA LEU A 1064 42.50 59.01 -4.15
C LEU A 1064 43.52 58.62 -3.09
N GLU A 1065 43.21 58.96 -1.83
CA GLU A 1065 43.96 58.54 -0.64
C GLU A 1065 42.97 58.05 0.42
N THR A 1066 43.22 56.87 0.99
CA THR A 1066 42.42 56.27 2.09
C THR A 1066 40.89 56.33 1.88
N GLY A 1067 40.42 56.13 0.66
CA GLY A 1067 38.99 56.11 0.32
C GLY A 1067 38.36 57.49 0.08
N ARG A 1068 39.14 58.58 0.10
CA ARG A 1068 38.67 59.95 -0.18
C ARG A 1068 39.40 60.58 -1.35
N VAL A 1069 38.78 61.59 -1.95
CA VAL A 1069 39.40 62.42 -2.99
C VAL A 1069 40.35 63.41 -2.33
N ALA A 1070 41.65 63.17 -2.46
CA ALA A 1070 42.70 64.05 -1.94
C ALA A 1070 42.96 65.25 -2.86
N PHE A 1071 42.80 65.05 -4.17
CA PHE A 1071 42.94 66.08 -5.19
C PHE A 1071 42.04 65.78 -6.40
N ALA A 1072 41.41 66.80 -6.97
CA ALA A 1072 40.70 66.71 -8.24
C ALA A 1072 40.81 68.04 -8.99
N GLY A 1073 41.61 68.09 -10.05
CA GLY A 1073 41.85 69.32 -10.82
C GLY A 1073 42.64 69.06 -12.10
N ASP A 1074 42.98 70.13 -12.82
CA ASP A 1074 43.70 70.05 -14.09
C ASP A 1074 45.09 69.44 -13.90
N ALA A 1075 45.61 68.74 -14.93
CA ALA A 1075 46.88 68.00 -14.83
C ALA A 1075 48.08 68.86 -14.42
N GLY A 1076 48.07 70.17 -14.72
CA GLY A 1076 49.11 71.12 -14.31
C GLY A 1076 49.09 71.52 -12.84
N GLY A 1077 48.04 71.16 -12.09
CA GLY A 1077 47.80 71.58 -10.70
C GLY A 1077 48.11 70.55 -9.62
N LEU A 1078 48.62 69.35 -9.97
CA LEU A 1078 48.97 68.35 -8.96
C LEU A 1078 50.08 68.89 -8.02
N PRO A 1079 49.87 68.88 -6.69
CA PRO A 1079 50.92 69.25 -5.76
C PRO A 1079 52.08 68.26 -5.88
N ARG A 1080 53.29 68.75 -6.19
CA ARG A 1080 54.54 67.96 -6.26
C ARG A 1080 55.04 67.44 -4.90
N HIS A 1081 54.24 67.51 -3.84
CA HIS A 1081 54.68 67.08 -2.51
C HIS A 1081 54.33 65.61 -2.23
N GLY A 1082 55.36 64.79 -2.03
CA GLY A 1082 55.26 63.45 -1.46
C GLY A 1082 55.99 62.32 -2.22
N MET A 1083 56.94 62.60 -3.11
CA MET A 1083 57.71 61.53 -3.80
C MET A 1083 59.00 61.10 -3.10
N ASP A 1084 59.43 61.77 -2.02
CA ASP A 1084 60.62 61.40 -1.25
C ASP A 1084 60.23 61.12 0.20
N GLU A 1085 59.80 59.90 0.51
CA GLU A 1085 60.00 59.24 1.81
C GLU A 1085 59.40 57.82 1.80
N ALA A 1086 60.23 56.83 1.44
CA ALA A 1086 60.30 55.49 2.04
C ALA A 1086 61.33 54.64 1.25
N GLY A 1087 62.48 54.41 1.86
CA GLY A 1087 63.40 53.33 1.52
C GLY A 1087 63.01 52.02 2.19
#